data_AF-A0A849UNZ4-F1
#
_entry.id   AF-A0A849UNZ4-F1
#
_cell.length_a   1.000
_cell.length_b   1.000
_cell.length_c   1.000
_cell.angle_alpha   90.00
_cell.angle_beta   90.00
_cell.angle_gamma   90.00
#
_symmetry.space_group_name_H-M   'P 1'
#
loop_
_entity.id
_entity.type
_entity.pdbx_description
1 polymer ?
#
loop_
_entity_poly.entity_id
_entity_poly.type
_entity_poly.pdbx_seq_one_letter_code
_entity_poly.pdbx_strand_id
1 'polypeptide(L)'
;MKKILLQAVLFAVLSITSFAAEPETPFTALPMSGQSITFLKNQKNYMDLTLFSWGPGWRWLPLKGTAAKEQTSMVARNTGSIDGTKVAVTAKATQVGPNQLKLEYDLSAEKSTKLSVMVLGIKLDAQPFTGGKILIKTAEGTESVIELKSDKLGKGSLGKQVKECILIDAAGLQTKLSLDPASDMDTDGLARIVLVKNELAKPVAQTVTVTMPAALTFYAAMEDVPDNSGISSWYVFNPTSTPNAGEIGLQDWLEKPAGRHGRITRDGENMMYNGKPIKLWGINNCYADCKPDKATAERRAAFYAKYGINAVRLHKYADGDGWQGIRSKDSCVIFDPAGLDAMDYLVAKFKEQGIYVEFSANFGSINPSPADCARIPYIDEFDTTKKGDVKSGGGSAFLSRELQDLHIEQVVNLLKHKNPYTGNTYATEPSVAVIELLNEESILFFGTASVLKKSPTLRKRTSEAFCDWLQKRYGSEEKLIEAWGPNALNWFASFGIEGESWKDKTIVPFGNPWFYEPAQLDGQQKPVKVRLLDTMLFLYELQNDFYNRFVKAIRDTGYEGEILASNWQAGRGFSHYYNLHSDTLVGMIDRHNYFGGDKSRGKVVKINNASMLAASGGGMLSAGLQQVGNRPFMLSEWVHVSPNEWRVEGPALIGAYGMGLQDWDISFIFENGDKGTFSSALSGKPQSWEVAIPQILGVFPAVSRQVLRGDVKKSDLTIVRNVSIPSLQKGLLDYDDEVVQDGDEKTFTGKKIPAQALAVGRCVVNFTDTYMDTPTFDLTPYRQNGGIRSANGQLFWKEGQNKMDGYFTINAAATKAVVGFAKGETCVLGDVTIQPESRYGAIYVSAQEKDKDIATAGKVLVTAIARARNTGMQIASDSILSAPGKAPILMEPVKARITMKRTPSKVQLLDHDGVTASGSLPVEKGSFEIDGARDKTCYYLVTFD
;
A
#
# COMPACT_ATOMS: atom_id res chain seq x y z
N MET A 1 8.38 -72.21 35.23
CA MET A 1 7.65 -73.23 34.46
C MET A 1 6.24 -73.36 35.05
N LYS A 2 5.21 -73.00 34.27
CA LYS A 2 3.76 -73.25 34.47
C LYS A 2 3.07 -72.79 35.78
N LYS A 3 2.06 -71.93 35.55
CA LYS A 3 0.84 -71.63 36.33
C LYS A 3 0.91 -70.56 37.44
N ILE A 4 0.71 -69.30 37.02
CA ILE A 4 -0.48 -68.52 37.39
C ILE A 4 -1.00 -67.90 36.08
N LEU A 5 -2.12 -68.43 35.59
CA LEU A 5 -2.75 -68.14 34.30
C LEU A 5 -4.25 -68.37 34.49
N LEU A 6 -5.05 -67.31 34.59
CA LEU A 6 -6.46 -67.20 34.18
C LEU A 6 -7.07 -65.93 34.81
N GLN A 7 -7.01 -64.81 34.08
CA GLN A 7 -8.02 -63.74 34.05
C GLN A 7 -7.52 -62.66 33.07
N ALA A 8 -7.52 -63.03 31.80
CA ALA A 8 -7.42 -62.10 30.68
C ALA A 8 -8.14 -62.77 29.50
N VAL A 9 -8.93 -61.98 28.77
CA VAL A 9 -9.80 -62.34 27.63
C VAL A 9 -11.19 -62.83 28.05
N LEU A 10 -12.19 -61.95 28.04
CA LEU A 10 -13.27 -61.90 27.02
C LEU A 10 -14.41 -60.97 27.48
N PHE A 11 -14.37 -59.69 27.08
CA PHE A 11 -15.58 -58.89 26.78
C PHE A 11 -15.14 -57.73 25.88
N ALA A 12 -15.02 -58.05 24.59
CA ALA A 12 -15.01 -57.05 23.53
C ALA A 12 -16.46 -56.64 23.27
N VAL A 13 -16.84 -55.45 23.74
CA VAL A 13 -18.04 -54.75 23.29
C VAL A 13 -17.58 -53.40 22.75
N LEU A 14 -18.00 -53.17 21.51
CA LEU A 14 -17.75 -51.98 20.70
C LEU A 14 -17.89 -50.69 21.50
N SER A 15 -16.80 -49.95 21.64
CA SER A 15 -16.84 -48.49 21.72
C SER A 15 -16.32 -47.97 20.40
N ILE A 16 -17.20 -47.93 19.40
CA ILE A 16 -16.99 -47.08 18.22
C ILE A 16 -17.01 -45.66 18.77
N THR A 17 -15.84 -45.09 19.02
CA THR A 17 -15.68 -43.65 19.01
C THR A 17 -16.07 -43.23 17.61
N SER A 18 -17.30 -42.73 17.46
CA SER A 18 -17.67 -41.93 16.31
C SER A 18 -16.64 -40.81 16.24
N PHE A 19 -15.77 -40.84 15.23
CA PHE A 19 -15.22 -39.60 14.73
C PHE A 19 -16.45 -38.75 14.40
N ALA A 20 -16.74 -37.75 15.24
CA ALA A 20 -17.65 -36.70 14.82
C ALA A 20 -17.04 -36.16 13.53
N ALA A 21 -17.73 -36.36 12.41
CA ALA A 21 -17.38 -35.69 11.17
C ALA A 21 -17.21 -34.21 11.51
N GLU A 22 -16.09 -33.61 11.10
CA GLU A 22 -15.96 -32.16 11.17
C GLU A 22 -17.25 -31.54 10.60
N PRO A 23 -17.87 -30.57 11.29
CA PRO A 23 -19.13 -30.00 10.82
C PRO A 23 -18.94 -29.54 9.37
N GLU A 24 -19.83 -30.00 8.48
CA GLU A 24 -19.82 -29.59 7.08
C GLU A 24 -19.71 -28.07 7.01
N THR A 25 -18.66 -27.62 6.33
CA THR A 25 -18.31 -26.21 6.28
C THR A 25 -19.37 -25.43 5.47
N PRO A 26 -20.12 -24.48 6.06
CA PRO A 26 -21.21 -23.82 5.36
C PRO A 26 -20.68 -22.85 4.31
N PHE A 27 -21.36 -22.80 3.16
CA PHE A 27 -21.15 -21.79 2.14
C PHE A 27 -22.09 -20.61 2.35
N THR A 28 -21.67 -19.43 1.90
CA THR A 28 -22.50 -18.23 1.89
C THR A 28 -22.55 -17.63 0.49
N ALA A 29 -23.73 -17.20 0.03
CA ALA A 29 -23.89 -16.42 -1.19
C ALA A 29 -24.50 -15.05 -0.88
N LEU A 30 -23.98 -14.00 -1.50
CA LEU A 30 -24.38 -12.61 -1.24
C LEU A 30 -24.17 -11.70 -2.46
N PRO A 31 -25.06 -10.71 -2.69
CA PRO A 31 -25.01 -9.83 -3.85
C PRO A 31 -24.02 -8.67 -3.64
N MET A 32 -22.92 -8.65 -4.40
CA MET A 32 -21.92 -7.58 -4.33
C MET A 32 -22.34 -6.32 -5.11
N SER A 33 -23.19 -6.49 -6.13
CA SER A 33 -23.74 -5.40 -6.93
C SER A 33 -25.03 -5.86 -7.63
N GLY A 34 -25.64 -4.98 -8.45
CA GLY A 34 -26.72 -5.40 -9.35
C GLY A 34 -26.28 -6.39 -10.44
N GLN A 35 -24.98 -6.66 -10.58
CA GLN A 35 -24.40 -7.50 -11.63
C GLN A 35 -23.63 -8.70 -11.09
N SER A 36 -23.44 -8.82 -9.78
CA SER A 36 -22.54 -9.82 -9.22
C SER A 36 -23.00 -10.45 -7.91
N ILE A 37 -22.71 -11.74 -7.77
CA ILE A 37 -22.91 -12.54 -6.56
C ILE A 37 -21.59 -13.22 -6.22
N THR A 38 -21.21 -13.13 -4.95
CA THR A 38 -20.02 -13.79 -4.41
C THR A 38 -20.42 -14.99 -3.59
N PHE A 39 -19.69 -16.09 -3.76
CA PHE A 39 -19.78 -17.27 -2.93
C PHE A 39 -18.55 -17.33 -2.02
N LEU A 40 -18.80 -17.51 -0.73
CA LEU A 40 -17.80 -17.64 0.30
C LEU A 40 -17.82 -19.06 0.89
N LYS A 41 -16.64 -19.57 1.24
CA LYS A 41 -16.44 -20.78 2.05
C LYS A 41 -15.63 -20.37 3.27
N ASN A 42 -16.15 -20.56 4.48
CA ASN A 42 -15.50 -20.06 5.70
C ASN A 42 -15.11 -18.58 5.61
N GLN A 43 -16.03 -17.73 5.14
CA GLN A 43 -15.81 -16.28 4.99
C GLN A 43 -14.71 -15.89 3.99
N LYS A 44 -14.10 -16.86 3.30
CA LYS A 44 -13.11 -16.65 2.24
C LYS A 44 -13.79 -16.75 0.88
N ASN A 45 -13.33 -15.93 -0.06
CA ASN A 45 -13.80 -15.96 -1.43
C ASN A 45 -13.58 -17.36 -2.05
N TYR A 46 -14.63 -17.90 -2.68
CA TYR A 46 -14.59 -19.20 -3.34
C TYR A 46 -14.81 -19.05 -4.84
N MET A 47 -15.87 -18.36 -5.25
CA MET A 47 -16.08 -17.94 -6.64
C MET A 47 -16.96 -16.70 -6.73
N ASP A 48 -16.83 -15.98 -7.84
CA ASP A 48 -17.68 -14.84 -8.19
C ASP A 48 -18.43 -15.10 -9.51
N LEU A 49 -19.71 -14.77 -9.52
CA LEU A 49 -20.52 -14.72 -10.74
C LEU A 49 -20.78 -13.26 -11.09
N THR A 50 -20.41 -12.81 -12.28
CA THR A 50 -20.51 -11.40 -12.69
C THR A 50 -20.99 -11.27 -14.13
N LEU A 51 -21.96 -10.38 -14.36
CA LEU A 51 -22.45 -10.03 -15.69
C LEU A 51 -21.46 -9.11 -16.41
N PHE A 52 -21.04 -9.49 -17.62
CA PHE A 52 -20.22 -8.65 -18.49
C PHE A 52 -20.90 -8.48 -19.85
N SER A 53 -20.71 -7.31 -20.46
CA SER A 53 -21.23 -7.07 -21.81
C SER A 53 -20.33 -6.17 -22.64
N TRP A 54 -20.28 -6.47 -23.94
CA TRP A 54 -19.54 -5.71 -24.94
C TRP A 54 -20.40 -5.45 -26.16
N GLY A 55 -20.47 -4.19 -26.58
CA GLY A 55 -21.10 -3.74 -27.82
C GLY A 55 -20.29 -4.11 -29.06
N PRO A 56 -20.64 -3.58 -30.23
CA PRO A 56 -19.92 -3.83 -31.49
C PRO A 56 -18.42 -3.49 -31.38
N GLY A 57 -17.57 -4.33 -31.97
CA GLY A 57 -16.11 -4.15 -31.96
C GLY A 57 -15.48 -4.31 -30.59
N TRP A 58 -16.04 -5.17 -29.73
CA TRP A 58 -15.57 -5.40 -28.35
C TRP A 58 -15.51 -4.15 -27.47
N ARG A 59 -16.27 -3.11 -27.79
CA ARG A 59 -16.38 -1.92 -26.94
C ARG A 59 -17.14 -2.28 -25.66
N TRP A 60 -16.58 -1.91 -24.51
CA TRP A 60 -17.24 -2.16 -23.21
C TRP A 60 -18.64 -1.54 -23.17
N LEU A 61 -19.63 -2.34 -22.79
CA LEU A 61 -21.00 -1.88 -22.59
C LEU A 61 -21.27 -1.80 -21.08
N PRO A 62 -21.27 -0.60 -20.47
CA PRO A 62 -21.58 -0.47 -19.07
C PRO A 62 -23.07 -0.70 -18.84
N LEU A 63 -23.38 -1.73 -18.06
CA LEU A 63 -24.70 -1.90 -17.46
C LEU A 63 -24.75 -1.14 -16.13
N LYS A 64 -25.87 -0.50 -15.84
CA LYS A 64 -26.13 0.22 -14.59
C LYS A 64 -27.40 -0.32 -13.95
N GLY A 65 -27.30 -0.76 -12.70
CA GLY A 65 -28.43 -1.26 -11.93
C GLY A 65 -28.06 -1.46 -10.47
N THR A 66 -29.07 -1.45 -9.61
CA THR A 66 -28.94 -1.76 -8.18
C THR A 66 -29.70 -3.04 -7.87
N ALA A 67 -29.13 -3.88 -7.02
CA ALA A 67 -29.84 -5.00 -6.41
C ALA A 67 -30.76 -4.48 -5.29
N ALA A 68 -31.94 -5.08 -5.17
CA ALA A 68 -32.86 -4.88 -4.07
C ALA A 68 -33.38 -6.23 -3.58
N LYS A 69 -33.69 -6.30 -2.30
CA LYS A 69 -34.37 -7.46 -1.72
C LYS A 69 -35.85 -7.40 -2.03
N GLU A 70 -36.36 -8.45 -2.67
CA GLU A 70 -37.79 -8.69 -2.86
C GLU A 70 -38.12 -10.02 -2.18
N GLN A 71 -38.72 -9.94 -0.98
CA GLN A 71 -38.95 -11.09 -0.09
C GLN A 71 -37.64 -11.82 0.27
N THR A 72 -37.47 -13.08 -0.17
CA THR A 72 -36.26 -13.90 0.02
C THR A 72 -35.34 -13.90 -1.21
N SER A 73 -35.68 -13.11 -2.23
CA SER A 73 -34.92 -13.02 -3.48
C SER A 73 -34.14 -11.72 -3.56
N MET A 74 -32.97 -11.77 -4.20
CA MET A 74 -32.34 -10.56 -4.74
C MET A 74 -32.88 -10.32 -6.14
N VAL A 75 -33.27 -9.09 -6.46
CA VAL A 75 -33.68 -8.66 -7.80
C VAL A 75 -32.88 -7.43 -8.19
N ALA A 76 -32.17 -7.51 -9.32
CA ALA A 76 -31.39 -6.42 -9.88
C ALA A 76 -31.90 -6.08 -11.28
N ARG A 77 -32.23 -4.80 -11.49
CA ARG A 77 -32.70 -4.28 -12.78
C ARG A 77 -31.59 -3.43 -13.38
N ASN A 78 -30.89 -3.98 -14.36
CA ASN A 78 -29.77 -3.33 -15.03
C ASN A 78 -30.19 -2.77 -16.38
N THR A 79 -29.62 -1.63 -16.76
CA THR A 79 -29.87 -1.00 -18.06
C THR A 79 -28.57 -0.51 -18.68
N GLY A 80 -28.50 -0.54 -20.01
CA GLY A 80 -27.40 0.00 -20.81
C GLY A 80 -27.93 0.59 -22.11
N SER A 81 -27.03 1.14 -22.93
CA SER A 81 -27.40 1.63 -24.26
C SER A 81 -26.32 1.28 -25.29
N ILE A 82 -26.77 0.81 -26.46
CA ILE A 82 -25.92 0.52 -27.63
C ILE A 82 -26.50 1.30 -28.80
N ASP A 83 -25.69 2.20 -29.38
CA ASP A 83 -26.08 3.04 -30.52
C ASP A 83 -27.45 3.72 -30.34
N GLY A 84 -27.73 4.21 -29.12
CA GLY A 84 -28.98 4.87 -28.75
C GLY A 84 -30.16 3.94 -28.44
N THR A 85 -30.00 2.61 -28.58
CA THR A 85 -31.02 1.62 -28.20
C THR A 85 -30.86 1.23 -26.74
N LYS A 86 -31.94 1.26 -25.95
CA LYS A 86 -31.88 0.79 -24.57
C LYS A 86 -31.86 -0.73 -24.51
N VAL A 87 -30.97 -1.26 -23.68
CA VAL A 87 -30.90 -2.69 -23.32
C VAL A 87 -31.21 -2.81 -21.82
N ALA A 88 -32.00 -3.81 -21.45
CA ALA A 88 -32.33 -4.13 -20.07
C ALA A 88 -31.92 -5.57 -19.73
N VAL A 89 -31.40 -5.78 -18.52
CA VAL A 89 -31.11 -7.09 -17.95
C VAL A 89 -31.67 -7.14 -16.53
N THR A 90 -32.72 -7.93 -16.31
CA THR A 90 -33.21 -8.25 -14.97
C THR A 90 -32.52 -9.53 -14.50
N ALA A 91 -31.85 -9.47 -13.37
CA ALA A 91 -31.25 -10.63 -12.72
C ALA A 91 -31.98 -10.89 -11.39
N LYS A 92 -32.41 -12.12 -11.16
CA LYS A 92 -33.04 -12.55 -9.91
C LYS A 92 -32.29 -13.74 -9.32
N ALA A 93 -31.99 -13.70 -8.02
CA ALA A 93 -31.36 -14.79 -7.30
C ALA A 93 -32.24 -15.25 -6.14
N THR A 94 -32.50 -16.56 -6.08
CA THR A 94 -33.37 -17.16 -5.06
C THR A 94 -32.74 -18.46 -4.57
N GLN A 95 -32.65 -18.66 -3.26
CA GLN A 95 -32.26 -19.96 -2.71
C GLN A 95 -33.46 -20.92 -2.82
N VAL A 96 -33.28 -22.03 -3.53
CA VAL A 96 -34.34 -23.00 -3.87
C VAL A 96 -34.17 -24.35 -3.19
N GLY A 97 -33.07 -24.55 -2.46
CA GLY A 97 -32.79 -25.77 -1.70
C GLY A 97 -31.70 -25.54 -0.65
N PRO A 98 -31.36 -26.57 0.15
CA PRO A 98 -30.38 -26.46 1.25
C PRO A 98 -28.96 -26.07 0.78
N ASN A 99 -28.63 -26.34 -0.48
CA ASN A 99 -27.34 -26.02 -1.10
C ASN A 99 -27.49 -25.43 -2.52
N GLN A 100 -28.68 -24.95 -2.90
CA GLN A 100 -28.98 -24.54 -4.28
C GLN A 100 -29.42 -23.08 -4.39
N LEU A 101 -28.74 -22.33 -5.26
CA LEU A 101 -29.10 -20.97 -5.64
C LEU A 101 -29.52 -20.93 -7.11
N LYS A 102 -30.76 -20.52 -7.37
CA LYS A 102 -31.28 -20.30 -8.73
C LYS A 102 -31.05 -18.84 -9.13
N LEU A 103 -30.42 -18.63 -10.28
CA LEU A 103 -30.19 -17.33 -10.90
C LEU A 103 -30.98 -17.25 -12.21
N GLU A 104 -31.81 -16.23 -12.35
CA GLU A 104 -32.69 -16.02 -13.50
C GLU A 104 -32.29 -14.69 -14.16
N TYR A 105 -32.00 -14.71 -15.46
CA TYR A 105 -31.60 -13.55 -16.24
C TYR A 105 -32.58 -13.33 -17.39
N ASP A 106 -33.27 -12.19 -17.40
CA ASP A 106 -34.14 -11.75 -18.48
C ASP A 106 -33.52 -10.55 -19.19
N LEU A 107 -33.15 -10.73 -20.45
CA LEU A 107 -32.49 -9.74 -21.30
C LEU A 107 -33.44 -9.26 -22.39
N SER A 108 -33.53 -7.95 -22.61
CA SER A 108 -34.33 -7.37 -23.68
C SER A 108 -33.72 -6.09 -24.23
N ALA A 109 -34.11 -5.71 -25.45
CA ALA A 109 -33.76 -4.44 -26.07
C ALA A 109 -35.02 -3.83 -26.70
N GLU A 110 -35.08 -2.50 -26.78
CA GLU A 110 -36.21 -1.77 -27.39
C GLU A 110 -36.40 -2.11 -28.89
N LYS A 111 -35.31 -2.48 -29.57
CA LYS A 111 -35.28 -2.97 -30.95
C LYS A 111 -34.09 -3.92 -31.15
N SER A 112 -34.07 -4.65 -32.26
CA SER A 112 -32.93 -5.53 -32.59
C SER A 112 -31.62 -4.76 -32.55
N THR A 113 -30.67 -5.26 -31.77
CA THR A 113 -29.43 -4.52 -31.45
C THR A 113 -28.22 -5.42 -31.61
N LYS A 114 -27.23 -4.97 -32.40
CA LYS A 114 -25.96 -5.68 -32.56
C LYS A 114 -25.06 -5.50 -31.35
N LEU A 115 -24.39 -6.55 -30.94
CA LEU A 115 -23.40 -6.54 -29.86
C LEU A 115 -22.34 -7.60 -30.12
N SER A 116 -21.23 -7.57 -29.37
CA SER A 116 -20.25 -8.65 -29.46
C SER A 116 -20.71 -9.83 -28.61
N VAL A 117 -20.90 -9.61 -27.30
CA VAL A 117 -21.37 -10.66 -26.38
C VAL A 117 -21.90 -10.08 -25.07
N MET A 118 -22.87 -10.75 -24.46
CA MET A 118 -23.19 -10.64 -23.02
C MET A 118 -22.98 -12.00 -22.38
N VAL A 119 -22.26 -12.03 -21.25
CA VAL A 119 -21.90 -13.27 -20.57
C VAL A 119 -22.11 -13.17 -19.07
N LEU A 120 -22.43 -14.30 -18.44
CA LEU A 120 -22.19 -14.49 -17.01
C LEU A 120 -20.80 -15.10 -16.83
N GLY A 121 -19.86 -14.29 -16.36
CA GLY A 121 -18.51 -14.72 -16.05
C GLY A 121 -18.43 -15.41 -14.69
N ILE A 122 -17.67 -16.50 -14.62
CA ILE A 122 -17.37 -17.29 -13.43
C ILE A 122 -15.88 -17.09 -13.13
N LYS A 123 -15.58 -16.33 -12.08
CA LYS A 123 -14.21 -16.15 -11.59
C LYS A 123 -13.98 -17.09 -10.41
N LEU A 124 -12.95 -17.92 -10.51
CA LEU A 124 -12.55 -18.87 -9.47
C LEU A 124 -11.50 -18.26 -8.56
N ASP A 125 -11.55 -18.56 -7.26
CA ASP A 125 -10.48 -18.18 -6.34
C ASP A 125 -9.29 -19.14 -6.45
N ALA A 126 -8.07 -18.61 -6.38
CA ALA A 126 -6.86 -19.41 -6.63
C ALA A 126 -6.59 -20.45 -5.57
N GLN A 127 -6.88 -20.15 -4.30
CA GLN A 127 -6.63 -21.07 -3.20
C GLN A 127 -7.37 -22.41 -3.36
N PRO A 128 -8.69 -22.42 -3.59
CA PRO A 128 -9.41 -23.69 -3.75
C PRO A 128 -9.20 -24.35 -5.12
N PHE A 129 -9.02 -23.60 -6.22
CA PHE A 129 -9.14 -24.17 -7.57
C PHE A 129 -7.81 -24.46 -8.30
N THR A 130 -6.66 -24.00 -7.80
CA THR A 130 -5.37 -24.35 -8.42
C THR A 130 -5.10 -25.85 -8.27
N GLY A 131 -4.96 -26.58 -9.38
CA GLY A 131 -4.88 -28.04 -9.40
C GLY A 131 -6.24 -28.75 -9.45
N GLY A 132 -7.34 -28.00 -9.54
CA GLY A 132 -8.69 -28.52 -9.76
C GLY A 132 -9.01 -28.78 -11.24
N LYS A 133 -10.30 -28.95 -11.56
CA LYS A 133 -10.75 -29.17 -12.95
C LYS A 133 -12.17 -28.66 -13.20
N ILE A 134 -12.51 -28.46 -14.47
CA ILE A 134 -13.86 -28.13 -14.95
C ILE A 134 -14.35 -29.28 -15.83
N LEU A 135 -15.50 -29.86 -15.49
CA LEU A 135 -16.19 -30.85 -16.31
C LEU A 135 -17.40 -30.19 -17.00
N ILE A 136 -17.44 -30.27 -18.32
CA ILE A 136 -18.51 -29.73 -19.16
C ILE A 136 -19.35 -30.87 -19.70
N LYS A 137 -20.68 -30.78 -19.56
CA LYS A 137 -21.65 -31.71 -20.17
C LYS A 137 -22.59 -30.96 -21.10
N THR A 138 -22.66 -31.37 -22.37
CA THR A 138 -23.53 -30.73 -23.37
C THR A 138 -24.92 -31.36 -23.42
N ALA A 139 -25.87 -30.67 -24.04
CA ALA A 139 -27.23 -31.19 -24.27
C ALA A 139 -27.24 -32.47 -25.13
N GLU A 140 -26.22 -32.66 -25.97
CA GLU A 140 -26.02 -33.84 -26.81
C GLU A 140 -25.36 -35.02 -26.05
N GLY A 141 -25.02 -34.84 -24.78
CA GLY A 141 -24.40 -35.87 -23.93
C GLY A 141 -22.87 -35.95 -24.03
N THR A 142 -22.22 -35.03 -24.73
CA THR A 142 -20.75 -34.96 -24.79
C THR A 142 -20.20 -34.44 -23.48
N GLU A 143 -19.18 -35.11 -22.95
CA GLU A 143 -18.44 -34.69 -21.76
C GLU A 143 -17.01 -34.28 -22.11
N SER A 144 -16.50 -33.23 -21.47
CA SER A 144 -15.09 -32.82 -21.59
C SER A 144 -14.54 -32.29 -20.28
N VAL A 145 -13.24 -32.48 -20.06
CA VAL A 145 -12.54 -32.07 -18.83
C VAL A 145 -11.46 -31.06 -19.17
N ILE A 146 -11.42 -29.95 -18.43
CA ILE A 146 -10.36 -28.95 -18.48
C ILE A 146 -9.63 -28.96 -17.12
N GLU A 147 -8.34 -29.26 -17.14
CA GLU A 147 -7.49 -29.18 -15.93
C GLU A 147 -7.14 -27.71 -15.61
N LEU A 148 -7.28 -27.33 -14.35
CA LEU A 148 -6.96 -25.98 -13.86
C LEU A 148 -5.52 -25.94 -13.34
N LYS A 149 -4.59 -25.53 -14.19
CA LYS A 149 -3.19 -25.28 -13.79
C LYS A 149 -3.03 -24.00 -12.97
N SER A 150 -4.01 -23.11 -13.03
CA SER A 150 -4.10 -21.84 -12.30
C SER A 150 -5.57 -21.45 -12.14
N ASP A 151 -5.84 -20.40 -11.37
CA ASP A 151 -7.14 -19.76 -11.21
C ASP A 151 -7.66 -19.05 -12.48
N LYS A 152 -6.74 -18.71 -13.38
CA LYS A 152 -7.03 -18.11 -14.69
C LYS A 152 -7.10 -19.17 -15.79
N LEU A 153 -8.08 -19.01 -16.68
CA LEU A 153 -8.22 -19.81 -17.88
C LEU A 153 -7.67 -19.08 -19.10
N GLY A 154 -7.14 -19.83 -20.08
CA GLY A 154 -6.72 -19.29 -21.38
C GLY A 154 -7.89 -18.78 -22.22
N LYS A 155 -7.62 -18.19 -23.38
CA LYS A 155 -8.66 -17.79 -24.33
C LYS A 155 -9.11 -18.99 -25.17
N GLY A 156 -10.41 -19.24 -25.28
CA GLY A 156 -10.93 -20.37 -26.05
C GLY A 156 -12.42 -20.62 -25.86
N SER A 157 -12.89 -21.79 -26.32
CA SER A 157 -14.24 -22.30 -26.07
C SER A 157 -14.18 -23.45 -25.07
N LEU A 158 -15.12 -23.48 -24.12
CA LEU A 158 -15.29 -24.59 -23.18
C LEU A 158 -16.33 -25.61 -23.68
N GLY A 159 -17.27 -25.21 -24.53
CA GLY A 159 -18.24 -26.10 -25.15
C GLY A 159 -19.41 -25.36 -25.78
N LYS A 160 -20.10 -26.01 -26.72
CA LYS A 160 -21.36 -25.53 -27.30
C LYS A 160 -22.54 -26.22 -26.63
N GLN A 161 -23.68 -25.53 -26.50
CA GLN A 161 -24.91 -26.08 -25.93
C GLN A 161 -24.65 -26.83 -24.60
N VAL A 162 -23.88 -26.22 -23.71
CA VAL A 162 -23.56 -26.75 -22.38
C VAL A 162 -24.82 -26.76 -21.54
N LYS A 163 -25.12 -27.91 -20.92
CA LYS A 163 -26.20 -28.09 -19.96
C LYS A 163 -25.70 -28.06 -18.53
N GLU A 164 -24.50 -28.58 -18.29
CA GLU A 164 -23.89 -28.60 -16.95
C GLU A 164 -22.40 -28.22 -17.02
N CYS A 165 -21.99 -27.34 -16.11
CA CYS A 165 -20.59 -27.05 -15.82
C CYS A 165 -20.32 -27.42 -14.37
N ILE A 166 -19.42 -28.37 -14.13
CA ILE A 166 -19.06 -28.86 -12.79
C ILE A 166 -17.64 -28.41 -12.50
N LEU A 167 -17.51 -27.50 -11.55
CA LEU A 167 -16.24 -27.01 -11.03
C LEU A 167 -15.80 -27.95 -9.91
N ILE A 168 -14.61 -28.51 -10.02
CA ILE A 168 -14.04 -29.43 -9.03
C ILE A 168 -12.81 -28.75 -8.45
N ASP A 169 -12.85 -28.45 -7.15
CA ASP A 169 -11.73 -27.82 -6.45
C ASP A 169 -10.59 -28.82 -6.20
N ALA A 170 -9.44 -28.34 -5.73
CA ALA A 170 -8.26 -29.18 -5.47
C ALA A 170 -8.48 -30.22 -4.35
N ALA A 171 -9.50 -30.00 -3.49
CA ALA A 171 -9.94 -30.95 -2.47
C ALA A 171 -11.00 -31.94 -2.99
N GLY A 172 -11.40 -31.85 -4.26
CA GLY A 172 -12.38 -32.71 -4.91
C GLY A 172 -13.84 -32.31 -4.67
N LEU A 173 -14.11 -31.16 -4.05
CA LEU A 173 -15.48 -30.66 -3.86
C LEU A 173 -16.06 -30.18 -5.18
N GLN A 174 -17.33 -30.53 -5.42
CA GLN A 174 -17.99 -30.26 -6.70
C GLN A 174 -19.03 -29.15 -6.57
N THR A 175 -18.85 -28.08 -7.33
CA THR A 175 -19.84 -27.03 -7.52
C THR A 175 -20.44 -27.16 -8.92
N LYS A 176 -21.73 -27.46 -8.99
CA LYS A 176 -22.42 -27.70 -10.27
C LYS A 176 -23.25 -26.49 -10.68
N LEU A 177 -23.09 -26.04 -11.93
CA LEU A 177 -23.90 -25.03 -12.57
C LEU A 177 -24.73 -25.69 -13.68
N SER A 178 -26.04 -25.79 -13.46
CA SER A 178 -27.00 -26.29 -14.46
C SER A 178 -27.58 -25.12 -15.26
N LEU A 179 -27.54 -25.21 -16.59
CA LEU A 179 -27.98 -24.17 -17.52
C LEU A 179 -29.31 -24.55 -18.18
N ASP A 180 -30.30 -23.67 -18.08
CA ASP A 180 -31.60 -23.84 -18.73
C ASP A 180 -32.09 -22.54 -19.39
N PRO A 181 -32.21 -22.48 -20.74
CA PRO A 181 -31.82 -23.52 -21.69
C PRO A 181 -30.29 -23.75 -21.71
N ALA A 182 -29.84 -24.80 -22.41
CA ALA A 182 -28.42 -25.04 -22.63
C ALA A 182 -27.79 -23.86 -23.40
N SER A 183 -26.56 -23.49 -23.06
CA SER A 183 -25.89 -22.29 -23.58
C SER A 183 -24.43 -22.57 -23.94
N ASP A 184 -23.88 -21.82 -24.88
CA ASP A 184 -22.46 -21.90 -25.21
C ASP A 184 -21.61 -21.38 -24.03
N MET A 185 -20.45 -21.98 -23.81
CA MET A 185 -19.48 -21.52 -22.84
C MET A 185 -18.14 -21.22 -23.50
N ASP A 186 -17.63 -20.01 -23.25
CA ASP A 186 -16.34 -19.53 -23.74
C ASP A 186 -15.40 -19.26 -22.55
N THR A 187 -14.13 -18.97 -22.82
CA THR A 187 -13.17 -18.58 -21.79
C THR A 187 -12.17 -17.55 -22.29
N ASP A 188 -11.75 -16.65 -21.40
CA ASP A 188 -10.68 -15.67 -21.57
C ASP A 188 -10.43 -15.02 -20.20
N GLY A 189 -9.42 -15.54 -19.49
CA GLY A 189 -9.13 -15.24 -18.08
C GLY A 189 -10.09 -15.91 -17.08
N LEU A 190 -11.36 -16.09 -17.45
CA LEU A 190 -12.45 -16.66 -16.65
C LEU A 190 -13.38 -17.53 -17.51
N ALA A 191 -14.18 -18.42 -16.92
CA ALA A 191 -15.18 -19.19 -17.64
C ALA A 191 -16.43 -18.33 -17.89
N ARG A 192 -17.03 -18.38 -19.08
CA ARG A 192 -18.09 -17.45 -19.51
C ARG A 192 -19.29 -18.23 -20.03
N ILE A 193 -20.44 -18.11 -19.38
CA ILE A 193 -21.72 -18.59 -19.91
C ILE A 193 -22.25 -17.52 -20.87
N VAL A 194 -22.47 -17.87 -22.13
CA VAL A 194 -22.90 -16.93 -23.18
C VAL A 194 -24.40 -16.70 -23.10
N LEU A 195 -24.81 -15.51 -22.64
CA LEU A 195 -26.23 -15.15 -22.60
C LEU A 195 -26.73 -14.71 -23.97
N VAL A 196 -25.94 -13.87 -24.66
CA VAL A 196 -26.25 -13.34 -25.99
C VAL A 196 -24.95 -13.14 -26.76
N LYS A 197 -24.93 -13.43 -28.06
CA LYS A 197 -23.76 -13.24 -28.94
C LYS A 197 -24.23 -12.66 -30.27
N ASN A 198 -23.45 -11.73 -30.84
CA ASN A 198 -23.70 -11.03 -32.11
C ASN A 198 -24.92 -10.09 -32.16
N GLU A 199 -26.10 -10.52 -31.70
CA GLU A 199 -27.33 -9.73 -31.80
C GLU A 199 -28.36 -10.11 -30.73
N LEU A 200 -29.01 -9.09 -30.15
CA LEU A 200 -30.17 -9.24 -29.27
C LEU A 200 -31.44 -8.83 -30.05
N ALA A 201 -31.99 -9.78 -30.80
CA ALA A 201 -33.15 -9.54 -31.67
C ALA A 201 -34.51 -9.75 -30.98
N LYS A 202 -34.54 -10.63 -29.97
CA LYS A 202 -35.73 -10.97 -29.17
C LYS A 202 -35.34 -11.09 -27.70
N PRO A 203 -36.28 -10.96 -26.75
CA PRO A 203 -36.00 -11.22 -25.35
C PRO A 203 -35.37 -12.61 -25.14
N VAL A 204 -34.37 -12.68 -24.27
CA VAL A 204 -33.66 -13.92 -23.90
C VAL A 204 -33.84 -14.15 -22.40
N ALA A 205 -34.24 -15.35 -22.02
CA ALA A 205 -34.29 -15.79 -20.64
C ALA A 205 -33.25 -16.90 -20.43
N GLN A 206 -32.44 -16.80 -19.39
CA GLN A 206 -31.46 -17.80 -19.00
C GLN A 206 -31.57 -18.08 -17.50
N THR A 207 -31.74 -19.34 -17.14
CA THR A 207 -31.63 -19.82 -15.76
C THR A 207 -30.28 -20.51 -15.56
N VAL A 208 -29.63 -20.22 -14.44
CA VAL A 208 -28.44 -20.91 -13.94
C VAL A 208 -28.71 -21.36 -12.51
N THR A 209 -28.76 -22.67 -12.28
CA THR A 209 -28.88 -23.23 -10.94
C THR A 209 -27.52 -23.67 -10.44
N VAL A 210 -27.03 -23.01 -9.39
CA VAL A 210 -25.77 -23.31 -8.72
C VAL A 210 -26.03 -24.23 -7.55
N THR A 211 -25.47 -25.44 -7.57
CA THR A 211 -25.50 -26.42 -6.49
C THR A 211 -24.13 -26.48 -5.83
N MET A 212 -24.08 -26.10 -4.56
CA MET A 212 -22.86 -26.13 -3.74
C MET A 212 -22.62 -27.53 -3.15
N PRO A 213 -21.35 -27.89 -2.86
CA PRO A 213 -21.01 -29.22 -2.35
C PRO A 213 -21.47 -29.47 -0.91
N ALA A 214 -21.84 -28.42 -0.17
CA ALA A 214 -22.39 -28.48 1.18
C ALA A 214 -23.49 -27.41 1.35
N ALA A 215 -24.08 -27.33 2.54
CA ALA A 215 -25.13 -26.36 2.85
C ALA A 215 -24.75 -24.91 2.46
N LEU A 216 -25.71 -24.18 1.90
CA LEU A 216 -25.58 -22.80 1.46
C LEU A 216 -26.52 -21.90 2.26
N THR A 217 -26.04 -20.74 2.70
CA THR A 217 -26.87 -19.64 3.18
C THR A 217 -26.82 -18.50 2.19
N PHE A 218 -27.96 -18.12 1.61
CA PHE A 218 -28.07 -16.97 0.73
C PHE A 218 -28.65 -15.76 1.48
N TYR A 219 -27.96 -14.63 1.37
CA TYR A 219 -28.45 -13.34 1.83
C TYR A 219 -28.92 -12.53 0.62
N ALA A 220 -30.22 -12.23 0.57
CA ALA A 220 -30.83 -11.49 -0.54
C ALA A 220 -30.44 -9.99 -0.55
N ALA A 221 -30.02 -9.47 0.59
CA ALA A 221 -29.47 -8.13 0.77
C ALA A 221 -28.21 -8.18 1.61
N MET A 222 -27.35 -7.18 1.46
CA MET A 222 -26.13 -7.06 2.26
C MET A 222 -26.40 -6.74 3.73
N GLU A 223 -27.51 -6.06 3.99
CA GLU A 223 -27.96 -5.69 5.33
C GLU A 223 -28.43 -6.91 6.15
N ASP A 224 -28.72 -8.03 5.50
CA ASP A 224 -29.10 -9.28 6.15
C ASP A 224 -27.89 -10.11 6.61
N VAL A 225 -26.68 -9.78 6.13
CA VAL A 225 -25.47 -10.54 6.47
C VAL A 225 -25.07 -10.19 7.91
N PRO A 226 -24.95 -11.17 8.82
CA PRO A 226 -24.55 -10.92 10.20
C PRO A 226 -23.17 -10.25 10.27
N ASP A 227 -23.05 -9.25 11.15
CA ASP A 227 -21.77 -8.68 11.50
C ASP A 227 -21.05 -9.58 12.52
N ASN A 228 -19.77 -9.85 12.29
CA ASN A 228 -18.94 -10.72 13.14
C ASN A 228 -18.33 -9.99 14.35
N SER A 229 -18.68 -8.72 14.58
CA SER A 229 -17.82 -7.77 15.31
C SER A 229 -18.07 -7.58 16.81
N GLY A 230 -19.11 -8.18 17.41
CA GLY A 230 -19.39 -7.98 18.85
C GLY A 230 -19.57 -6.51 19.24
N ILE A 231 -20.00 -5.68 18.28
CA ILE A 231 -19.98 -4.21 18.34
C ILE A 231 -20.76 -3.60 19.52
N SER A 232 -21.69 -4.36 20.11
CA SER A 232 -22.44 -3.92 21.30
C SER A 232 -21.56 -3.66 22.52
N SER A 233 -20.36 -4.24 22.57
CA SER A 233 -19.37 -4.00 23.64
C SER A 233 -18.45 -2.80 23.37
N TRP A 234 -18.44 -2.29 22.14
CA TRP A 234 -17.55 -1.21 21.73
C TRP A 234 -17.94 0.11 22.37
N TYR A 235 -16.96 0.98 22.55
CA TYR A 235 -17.16 2.27 23.21
C TYR A 235 -16.96 3.43 22.25
N VAL A 236 -17.68 4.53 22.49
CA VAL A 236 -17.57 5.74 21.67
C VAL A 236 -16.22 6.39 21.92
N PHE A 237 -15.44 6.61 20.86
CA PHE A 237 -14.26 7.46 20.92
C PHE A 237 -14.69 8.92 20.83
N ASN A 238 -14.42 9.67 21.88
CA ASN A 238 -14.89 11.05 22.05
C ASN A 238 -13.77 11.94 22.62
N PRO A 239 -12.71 12.22 21.85
CA PRO A 239 -11.68 13.15 22.27
C PRO A 239 -12.20 14.58 22.18
N THR A 240 -11.85 15.39 23.17
CA THR A 240 -11.96 16.86 23.09
C THR A 240 -10.93 17.46 22.13
N SER A 241 -9.87 16.70 21.79
CA SER A 241 -8.79 17.11 20.88
C SER A 241 -8.08 18.38 21.35
N THR A 242 -7.86 18.50 22.65
CA THR A 242 -7.20 19.68 23.22
C THR A 242 -5.68 19.61 23.04
N PRO A 243 -4.99 20.75 22.88
CA PRO A 243 -3.53 20.79 22.84
C PRO A 243 -2.88 20.57 24.21
N ASN A 244 -3.68 20.41 25.27
CA ASN A 244 -3.20 20.11 26.63
C ASN A 244 -2.38 18.81 26.62
N ALA A 245 -1.20 18.83 27.23
CA ALA A 245 -0.30 17.68 27.27
C ALA A 245 -0.97 16.43 27.88
N GLY A 246 -1.64 16.59 29.02
CA GLY A 246 -2.09 15.43 29.81
C GLY A 246 -0.91 14.52 30.14
N GLU A 247 -1.17 13.23 30.28
CA GLU A 247 -0.15 12.20 30.56
C GLU A 247 0.38 11.54 29.27
N ILE A 248 -0.25 11.79 28.12
CA ILE A 248 0.19 11.26 26.81
C ILE A 248 1.10 12.22 26.05
N GLY A 249 1.07 13.51 26.38
CA GLY A 249 1.73 14.59 25.65
C GLY A 249 3.24 14.44 25.50
N LEU A 250 3.75 14.92 24.36
CA LEU A 250 5.15 14.87 23.96
C LEU A 250 5.69 16.25 23.54
N GLN A 251 4.95 17.33 23.80
CA GLN A 251 5.34 18.68 23.39
C GLN A 251 6.71 19.09 23.94
N ASP A 252 7.06 18.64 25.15
CA ASP A 252 8.32 18.96 25.82
C ASP A 252 9.47 18.00 25.43
N TRP A 253 9.18 16.99 24.61
CA TRP A 253 10.21 16.11 24.06
C TRP A 253 10.90 16.73 22.84
N LEU A 254 10.19 17.63 22.16
CA LEU A 254 10.64 18.31 20.95
C LEU A 254 11.45 19.56 21.32
N GLU A 255 12.64 19.70 20.73
CA GLU A 255 13.44 20.90 20.93
C GLU A 255 12.85 22.09 20.17
N LYS A 256 12.59 23.19 20.88
CA LYS A 256 11.94 24.38 20.34
C LYS A 256 12.88 25.60 20.33
N PRO A 257 12.84 26.43 19.28
CA PRO A 257 12.22 26.15 17.98
C PRO A 257 12.98 25.05 17.22
N ALA A 258 12.35 24.45 16.20
CA ALA A 258 13.02 23.55 15.28
C ALA A 258 14.24 24.25 14.65
N GLY A 259 15.38 23.58 14.59
CA GLY A 259 16.62 24.16 14.07
C GLY A 259 17.33 25.13 15.03
N ARG A 260 16.98 25.16 16.33
CA ARG A 260 17.65 25.97 17.36
C ARG A 260 19.18 25.83 17.35
N HIS A 261 19.68 24.64 17.03
CA HIS A 261 21.12 24.34 16.97
C HIS A 261 21.70 24.37 15.56
N GLY A 262 21.02 25.03 14.62
CA GLY A 262 21.34 25.00 13.20
C GLY A 262 20.56 23.92 12.45
N ARG A 263 20.93 23.70 11.19
CA ARG A 263 20.25 22.74 10.31
C ARG A 263 20.60 21.30 10.67
N ILE A 264 19.71 20.37 10.37
CA ILE A 264 20.03 18.94 10.32
C ILE A 264 21.04 18.72 9.18
N THR A 265 22.08 17.94 9.45
CA THR A 265 23.15 17.61 8.50
C THR A 265 23.26 16.10 8.33
N ARG A 266 23.89 15.64 7.25
CA ARG A 266 24.17 14.21 7.06
C ARG A 266 25.63 13.92 7.36
N ASP A 267 25.85 12.84 8.10
CA ASP A 267 27.16 12.21 8.30
C ASP A 267 27.09 10.74 7.86
N GLY A 268 27.62 10.45 6.68
CA GLY A 268 27.54 9.13 6.06
C GLY A 268 26.08 8.69 5.85
N GLU A 269 25.69 7.64 6.57
CA GLU A 269 24.35 7.05 6.60
C GLU A 269 23.38 7.74 7.58
N ASN A 270 23.87 8.62 8.46
CA ASN A 270 23.07 9.16 9.56
C ASN A 270 22.63 10.61 9.32
N MET A 271 21.42 10.93 9.76
CA MET A 271 20.97 12.31 9.97
C MET A 271 21.38 12.81 11.36
N MET A 272 22.04 13.96 11.42
CA MET A 272 22.67 14.51 12.62
C MET A 272 22.11 15.89 12.96
N TYR A 273 21.79 16.09 14.24
CA TYR A 273 21.36 17.37 14.80
C TYR A 273 22.03 17.58 16.16
N ASN A 274 22.66 18.74 16.36
CA ASN A 274 23.40 19.06 17.58
C ASN A 274 24.42 17.96 17.99
N GLY A 275 25.14 17.42 17.00
CA GLY A 275 26.14 16.37 17.19
C GLY A 275 25.58 14.97 17.53
N LYS A 276 24.26 14.75 17.40
CA LYS A 276 23.61 13.47 17.72
C LYS A 276 22.72 13.00 16.56
N PRO A 277 22.55 11.68 16.36
CA PRO A 277 21.56 11.17 15.43
C PRO A 277 20.15 11.68 15.75
N ILE A 278 19.37 12.01 14.73
CA ILE A 278 17.97 12.45 14.86
C ILE A 278 17.04 11.56 14.03
N LYS A 279 15.86 11.26 14.57
CA LYS A 279 14.77 10.61 13.85
C LYS A 279 13.63 11.60 13.62
N LEU A 280 13.12 11.65 12.39
CA LEU A 280 11.96 12.46 12.03
C LEU A 280 10.74 11.55 11.85
N TRP A 281 9.82 11.64 12.80
CA TRP A 281 8.56 10.91 12.85
C TRP A 281 7.42 11.87 12.52
N GLY A 282 6.83 11.69 11.33
CA GLY A 282 6.04 12.73 10.69
C GLY A 282 4.76 12.26 9.99
N ILE A 283 4.08 13.26 9.43
CA ILE A 283 2.86 13.10 8.61
C ILE A 283 2.96 13.95 7.32
N ASN A 284 2.10 13.66 6.33
CA ASN A 284 1.97 14.47 5.11
C ASN A 284 0.78 15.43 5.18
N ASN A 285 1.00 16.72 4.92
CA ASN A 285 -0.06 17.63 4.49
C ASN A 285 0.09 17.84 3.00
N CYS A 286 -0.96 17.65 2.19
CA CYS A 286 -0.85 17.91 0.75
C CYS A 286 -1.79 18.99 0.23
N TYR A 287 -1.44 19.51 -0.94
CA TYR A 287 -2.27 20.46 -1.69
C TYR A 287 -2.66 21.68 -0.82
N ALA A 288 -3.95 22.03 -0.75
CA ALA A 288 -4.45 23.14 0.07
C ALA A 288 -4.23 22.97 1.58
N ASP A 289 -3.99 21.76 2.08
CA ASP A 289 -3.64 21.54 3.49
C ASP A 289 -2.23 22.06 3.84
N CYS A 290 -1.43 22.43 2.84
CA CYS A 290 -0.16 23.15 3.05
C CYS A 290 -0.36 24.65 3.33
N LYS A 291 -1.57 25.19 3.11
CA LYS A 291 -1.90 26.62 3.31
C LYS A 291 -3.21 26.82 4.10
N PRO A 292 -3.33 26.27 5.31
CA PRO A 292 -4.52 26.43 6.14
C PRO A 292 -4.66 27.88 6.63
N ASP A 293 -5.83 28.23 7.16
CA ASP A 293 -5.98 29.47 7.91
C ASP A 293 -5.09 29.49 9.18
N LYS A 294 -4.80 30.68 9.71
CA LYS A 294 -3.89 30.86 10.85
C LYS A 294 -4.30 30.10 12.10
N ALA A 295 -5.60 30.05 12.42
CA ALA A 295 -6.09 29.34 13.60
C ALA A 295 -5.91 27.81 13.44
N THR A 296 -6.16 27.30 12.24
CA THR A 296 -5.90 25.89 11.92
C THR A 296 -4.41 25.57 11.93
N ALA A 297 -3.54 26.46 11.45
CA ALA A 297 -2.08 26.30 11.54
C ALA A 297 -1.59 26.16 12.99
N GLU A 298 -2.05 27.06 13.89
CA GLU A 298 -1.74 27.01 15.32
C GLU A 298 -2.23 25.72 15.99
N ARG A 299 -3.49 25.35 15.71
CA ARG A 299 -4.07 24.11 16.23
C ARG A 299 -3.30 22.87 15.76
N ARG A 300 -2.99 22.78 14.46
CA ARG A 300 -2.23 21.65 13.89
C ARG A 300 -0.85 21.53 14.54
N ALA A 301 -0.09 22.63 14.62
CA ALA A 301 1.24 22.59 15.21
C ALA A 301 1.21 22.11 16.68
N ALA A 302 0.27 22.61 17.49
CA ALA A 302 0.13 22.19 18.88
C ALA A 302 -0.36 20.73 19.02
N PHE A 303 -1.32 20.33 18.18
CA PHE A 303 -1.85 18.97 18.13
C PHE A 303 -0.76 17.97 17.73
N TYR A 304 0.01 18.23 16.68
CA TYR A 304 1.09 17.34 16.23
C TYR A 304 2.18 17.17 17.29
N ALA A 305 2.60 18.26 17.93
CA ALA A 305 3.57 18.19 19.02
C ALA A 305 3.07 17.35 20.20
N LYS A 306 1.76 17.38 20.52
CA LYS A 306 1.16 16.54 21.59
C LYS A 306 1.37 15.05 21.31
N TYR A 307 1.25 14.62 20.06
CA TYR A 307 1.40 13.22 19.65
C TYR A 307 2.85 12.85 19.28
N GLY A 308 3.81 13.75 19.50
CA GLY A 308 5.24 13.51 19.24
C GLY A 308 5.60 13.49 17.77
N ILE A 309 4.75 14.06 16.91
CA ILE A 309 5.09 14.34 15.51
C ILE A 309 6.09 15.49 15.52
N ASN A 310 7.28 15.25 14.98
CA ASN A 310 8.38 16.22 14.94
C ASN A 310 8.79 16.61 13.51
N ALA A 311 8.08 16.11 12.50
CA ALA A 311 8.26 16.53 11.11
C ALA A 311 6.94 16.52 10.33
N VAL A 312 6.82 17.42 9.35
CA VAL A 312 5.70 17.44 8.39
C VAL A 312 6.25 17.57 6.97
N ARG A 313 5.81 16.68 6.08
CA ARG A 313 6.06 16.81 4.64
C ARG A 313 4.95 17.66 4.03
N LEU A 314 5.32 18.81 3.46
CA LEU A 314 4.43 19.64 2.66
C LEU A 314 4.53 19.18 1.22
N HIS A 315 3.50 18.47 0.76
CA HIS A 315 3.52 17.74 -0.49
C HIS A 315 2.51 18.28 -1.51
N LYS A 316 2.85 18.29 -2.81
CA LYS A 316 1.98 18.75 -3.90
C LYS A 316 1.46 20.18 -3.69
N TYR A 317 2.15 20.99 -2.89
CA TYR A 317 1.76 22.37 -2.63
C TYR A 317 1.92 23.24 -3.88
N ALA A 318 2.62 22.78 -4.91
CA ALA A 318 2.83 23.50 -6.17
C ALA A 318 2.31 22.71 -7.39
N ASP A 319 1.29 21.86 -7.23
CA ASP A 319 0.66 21.17 -8.37
C ASP A 319 -0.24 22.09 -9.21
N GLY A 320 -0.87 23.08 -8.57
CA GLY A 320 -1.73 24.06 -9.22
C GLY A 320 -2.24 25.13 -8.26
N ASP A 321 -3.26 25.87 -8.69
CA ASP A 321 -3.91 26.92 -7.90
C ASP A 321 -5.10 26.37 -7.06
N GLY A 322 -5.60 27.20 -6.14
CA GLY A 322 -6.82 26.92 -5.39
C GLY A 322 -6.70 25.71 -4.47
N TRP A 323 -7.39 24.61 -4.81
CA TRP A 323 -7.33 23.38 -4.03
C TRP A 323 -6.04 22.59 -4.29
N GLN A 324 -5.38 22.79 -5.44
CA GLN A 324 -4.19 22.03 -5.87
C GLN A 324 -2.88 22.59 -5.31
N GLY A 325 -2.91 23.69 -4.57
CA GLY A 325 -1.68 24.29 -4.03
C GLY A 325 -1.69 25.81 -3.96
N ILE A 326 -0.49 26.36 -3.96
CA ILE A 326 -0.15 27.78 -3.80
C ILE A 326 0.38 28.40 -5.10
N ARG A 327 0.25 27.76 -6.26
CA ARG A 327 0.64 28.40 -7.53
C ARG A 327 -0.31 29.53 -7.89
N SER A 328 0.23 30.52 -8.58
CA SER A 328 -0.59 31.47 -9.32
C SER A 328 -1.35 30.75 -10.43
N LYS A 329 -2.51 31.31 -10.81
CA LYS A 329 -3.30 30.78 -11.92
C LYS A 329 -2.56 30.83 -13.26
N ASP A 330 -1.79 31.90 -13.47
CA ASP A 330 -1.23 32.21 -14.79
C ASP A 330 0.17 31.61 -15.00
N SER A 331 0.94 31.37 -13.94
CA SER A 331 2.30 30.80 -14.02
C SER A 331 2.56 29.71 -12.98
N CYS A 332 3.24 28.66 -13.41
CA CYS A 332 3.69 27.54 -12.61
C CYS A 332 4.92 27.84 -11.76
N VAL A 333 5.68 28.89 -12.07
CA VAL A 333 6.88 29.29 -11.32
C VAL A 333 6.63 30.48 -10.37
N ILE A 334 5.41 31.04 -10.39
CA ILE A 334 4.97 32.12 -9.50
C ILE A 334 3.96 31.58 -8.49
N PHE A 335 4.13 31.95 -7.22
CA PHE A 335 3.22 31.58 -6.15
C PHE A 335 2.15 32.65 -5.93
N ASP A 336 0.93 32.21 -5.59
CA ASP A 336 -0.14 33.05 -5.10
C ASP A 336 0.27 33.70 -3.76
N PRO A 337 0.29 35.04 -3.63
CA PRO A 337 0.79 35.70 -2.44
C PRO A 337 0.06 35.32 -1.14
N ALA A 338 -1.27 35.12 -1.20
CA ALA A 338 -2.06 34.76 -0.03
C ALA A 338 -1.83 33.30 0.39
N GLY A 339 -1.75 32.39 -0.60
CA GLY A 339 -1.39 31.00 -0.37
C GLY A 339 0.01 30.84 0.21
N LEU A 340 0.99 31.61 -0.30
CA LEU A 340 2.35 31.61 0.21
C LEU A 340 2.44 32.17 1.64
N ASP A 341 1.76 33.27 1.96
CA ASP A 341 1.70 33.81 3.35
C ASP A 341 1.09 32.80 4.34
N ALA A 342 0.04 32.08 3.93
CA ALA A 342 -0.59 31.05 4.75
C ALA A 342 0.35 29.85 4.99
N MET A 343 1.08 29.41 3.95
CA MET A 343 2.12 28.37 4.10
C MET A 343 3.28 28.86 4.96
N ASP A 344 3.72 30.11 4.79
CA ASP A 344 4.76 30.75 5.60
C ASP A 344 4.40 30.75 7.08
N TYR A 345 3.15 31.11 7.39
CA TYR A 345 2.63 31.08 8.75
C TYR A 345 2.61 29.67 9.33
N LEU A 346 2.18 28.68 8.53
CA LEU A 346 2.18 27.27 8.93
C LEU A 346 3.60 26.79 9.28
N VAL A 347 4.58 27.05 8.42
CA VAL A 347 5.98 26.67 8.67
C VAL A 347 6.52 27.36 9.92
N ALA A 348 6.17 28.63 10.17
CA ALA A 348 6.55 29.32 11.39
C ALA A 348 5.95 28.66 12.65
N LYS A 349 4.68 28.23 12.60
CA LYS A 349 4.04 27.51 13.72
C LYS A 349 4.61 26.12 13.96
N PHE A 350 4.97 25.40 12.90
CA PHE A 350 5.73 24.16 13.06
C PHE A 350 7.08 24.40 13.71
N LYS A 351 7.83 25.41 13.24
CA LYS A 351 9.10 25.81 13.84
C LYS A 351 8.97 26.14 15.33
N GLU A 352 7.98 26.95 15.72
CA GLU A 352 7.70 27.29 17.12
C GLU A 352 7.48 26.05 18.00
N GLN A 353 6.90 24.97 17.44
CA GLN A 353 6.61 23.73 18.15
C GLN A 353 7.71 22.65 18.03
N GLY A 354 8.85 22.94 17.40
CA GLY A 354 9.94 21.98 17.27
C GLY A 354 9.71 20.95 16.16
N ILE A 355 8.87 21.29 15.18
CA ILE A 355 8.50 20.44 14.05
C ILE A 355 9.28 20.90 12.80
N TYR A 356 10.02 19.97 12.19
CA TYR A 356 10.75 20.19 10.93
C TYR A 356 9.85 20.04 9.70
N VAL A 357 10.26 20.62 8.58
CA VAL A 357 9.50 20.58 7.32
C VAL A 357 10.32 19.97 6.19
N GLU A 358 9.70 19.08 5.42
CA GLU A 358 10.16 18.70 4.08
C GLU A 358 9.31 19.42 3.03
N PHE A 359 9.96 19.91 1.96
CA PHE A 359 9.26 20.42 0.79
C PHE A 359 9.30 19.44 -0.38
N SER A 360 8.10 19.05 -0.82
CA SER A 360 7.88 18.26 -2.02
C SER A 360 6.86 18.95 -2.94
N ALA A 361 7.37 19.61 -3.99
CA ALA A 361 6.60 20.60 -4.73
C ALA A 361 5.49 19.99 -5.62
N ASN A 362 5.83 18.99 -6.42
CA ASN A 362 4.96 18.49 -7.49
C ASN A 362 4.75 16.98 -7.43
N PHE A 363 3.57 16.53 -7.85
CA PHE A 363 3.32 15.15 -8.26
C PHE A 363 3.74 14.96 -9.73
N GLY A 364 4.90 14.36 -9.91
CA GLY A 364 5.48 14.08 -11.21
C GLY A 364 5.95 15.31 -11.98
N SER A 365 6.00 15.16 -13.32
CA SER A 365 6.42 16.25 -14.22
C SER A 365 5.49 17.47 -14.13
N ILE A 366 6.07 18.67 -14.08
CA ILE A 366 5.36 19.93 -13.97
C ILE A 366 4.43 20.13 -15.17
N ASN A 367 3.21 20.58 -14.89
CA ASN A 367 2.25 21.00 -15.91
C ASN A 367 2.37 22.52 -16.12
N PRO A 368 2.79 22.99 -17.31
CA PRO A 368 2.92 24.41 -17.61
C PRO A 368 1.59 25.16 -17.45
N SER A 369 1.64 26.36 -16.84
CA SER A 369 0.50 27.28 -16.81
C SER A 369 0.48 28.16 -18.08
N PRO A 370 -0.62 28.88 -18.39
CA PRO A 370 -0.76 29.63 -19.63
C PRO A 370 0.39 30.58 -19.98
N ALA A 371 0.96 31.30 -19.01
CA ALA A 371 2.07 32.21 -19.25
C ALA A 371 3.39 31.49 -19.55
N ASP A 372 3.55 30.26 -19.07
CA ASP A 372 4.78 29.48 -19.25
C ASP A 372 4.74 28.63 -20.52
N CYS A 373 3.57 28.36 -21.09
CA CYS A 373 3.42 27.61 -22.33
C CYS A 373 4.25 28.19 -23.48
N ALA A 374 4.39 29.53 -23.55
CA ALA A 374 5.21 30.21 -24.55
C ALA A 374 6.71 29.88 -24.47
N ARG A 375 7.18 29.34 -23.33
CA ARG A 375 8.58 28.91 -23.13
C ARG A 375 8.86 27.53 -23.73
N ILE A 376 7.82 26.81 -24.18
CA ILE A 376 7.93 25.45 -24.71
C ILE A 376 7.49 25.47 -26.18
N PRO A 377 8.43 25.48 -27.15
CA PRO A 377 8.10 25.66 -28.58
C PRO A 377 7.21 24.57 -29.18
N TYR A 378 7.10 23.42 -28.52
CA TYR A 378 6.35 22.23 -28.93
C TYR A 378 5.21 21.90 -27.97
N ILE A 379 4.67 22.91 -27.26
CA ILE A 379 3.61 22.73 -26.26
C ILE A 379 2.38 21.99 -26.84
N ASP A 380 2.06 22.22 -28.11
CA ASP A 380 0.93 21.61 -28.83
C ASP A 380 1.10 20.10 -29.08
N GLU A 381 2.29 19.54 -28.82
CA GLU A 381 2.53 18.09 -28.87
C GLU A 381 2.10 17.36 -27.58
N PHE A 382 1.75 18.09 -26.52
CA PHE A 382 1.27 17.53 -25.25
C PHE A 382 -0.24 17.40 -25.18
N ASP A 383 -0.72 16.52 -24.29
CA ASP A 383 -2.15 16.32 -24.08
C ASP A 383 -2.77 17.55 -23.37
N THR A 384 -4.03 17.85 -23.66
CA THR A 384 -4.79 18.90 -22.96
C THR A 384 -6.03 18.33 -22.27
N THR A 385 -6.36 18.85 -21.09
CA THR A 385 -7.61 18.49 -20.41
C THR A 385 -8.80 19.09 -21.15
N LYS A 386 -10.03 18.63 -20.83
CA LYS A 386 -11.27 19.26 -21.34
C LYS A 386 -11.38 20.75 -20.98
N LYS A 387 -10.65 21.23 -19.98
CA LYS A 387 -10.60 22.63 -19.55
C LYS A 387 -9.49 23.43 -20.25
N GLY A 388 -8.68 22.78 -21.08
CA GLY A 388 -7.58 23.39 -21.81
C GLY A 388 -6.22 23.35 -21.10
N ASP A 389 -6.13 22.71 -19.92
CA ASP A 389 -4.87 22.65 -19.17
C ASP A 389 -3.91 21.66 -19.84
N VAL A 390 -2.64 22.05 -20.01
CA VAL A 390 -1.61 21.18 -20.58
C VAL A 390 -1.24 20.07 -19.60
N LYS A 391 -0.99 18.87 -20.13
CA LYS A 391 -0.46 17.69 -19.44
C LYS A 391 0.81 17.22 -20.12
N SER A 392 1.95 17.55 -19.53
CA SER A 392 3.29 17.21 -20.03
C SER A 392 3.56 15.69 -19.99
N GLY A 393 2.97 14.99 -19.02
CA GLY A 393 3.03 13.54 -18.89
C GLY A 393 4.30 13.05 -18.20
N GLY A 394 4.23 11.84 -17.62
CA GLY A 394 5.34 11.25 -16.87
C GLY A 394 6.57 11.01 -17.73
N GLY A 395 7.76 11.18 -17.17
CA GLY A 395 9.04 11.09 -17.88
C GLY A 395 9.42 12.32 -18.73
N SER A 396 8.50 13.27 -18.98
CA SER A 396 8.76 14.43 -19.86
C SER A 396 9.81 15.39 -19.29
N ALA A 397 9.86 15.55 -17.96
CA ALA A 397 10.86 16.38 -17.30
C ALA A 397 12.30 15.95 -17.62
N PHE A 398 12.57 14.66 -17.82
CA PHE A 398 13.92 14.20 -18.13
C PHE A 398 14.34 14.43 -19.59
N LEU A 399 13.37 14.61 -20.50
CA LEU A 399 13.61 14.76 -21.94
C LEU A 399 13.59 16.22 -22.42
N SER A 400 13.03 17.13 -21.63
CA SER A 400 12.70 18.51 -22.03
C SER A 400 13.46 19.52 -21.18
N ARG A 401 14.44 20.24 -21.76
CA ARG A 401 15.20 21.27 -21.03
C ARG A 401 14.27 22.39 -20.53
N GLU A 402 13.29 22.73 -21.33
CA GLU A 402 12.29 23.75 -21.05
C GLU A 402 11.44 23.37 -19.82
N LEU A 403 11.06 22.09 -19.66
CA LEU A 403 10.36 21.62 -18.45
C LEU A 403 11.30 21.52 -17.24
N GLN A 404 12.57 21.13 -17.44
CA GLN A 404 13.58 21.13 -16.37
C GLN A 404 13.77 22.54 -15.80
N ASP A 405 13.83 23.55 -16.67
CA ASP A 405 13.99 24.94 -16.27
C ASP A 405 12.79 25.42 -15.44
N LEU A 406 11.56 25.02 -15.79
CA LEU A 406 10.36 25.33 -15.00
C LEU A 406 10.38 24.67 -13.61
N HIS A 407 10.76 23.40 -13.52
CA HIS A 407 10.93 22.72 -12.22
C HIS A 407 11.97 23.42 -11.34
N ILE A 408 13.14 23.68 -11.91
CA ILE A 408 14.24 24.33 -11.21
C ILE A 408 13.82 25.72 -10.73
N GLU A 409 13.22 26.52 -11.60
CA GLU A 409 12.80 27.88 -11.27
C GLU A 409 11.72 27.90 -10.18
N GLN A 410 10.72 27.02 -10.23
CA GLN A 410 9.68 26.95 -9.20
C GLN A 410 10.27 26.72 -7.81
N VAL A 411 11.16 25.73 -7.67
CA VAL A 411 11.79 25.40 -6.38
C VAL A 411 12.78 26.49 -5.95
N VAL A 412 13.58 27.03 -6.87
CA VAL A 412 14.53 28.12 -6.57
C VAL A 412 13.79 29.39 -6.11
N ASN A 413 12.65 29.72 -6.73
CA ASN A 413 11.83 30.87 -6.32
C ASN A 413 11.31 30.69 -4.89
N LEU A 414 10.89 29.48 -4.51
CA LEU A 414 10.51 29.20 -3.14
C LEU A 414 11.71 29.33 -2.19
N LEU A 415 12.83 28.71 -2.51
CA LEU A 415 14.02 28.72 -1.63
C LEU A 415 14.57 30.13 -1.38
N LYS A 416 14.47 31.03 -2.37
CA LYS A 416 14.85 32.44 -2.25
C LYS A 416 13.81 33.31 -1.53
N HIS A 417 12.56 32.85 -1.43
CA HIS A 417 11.52 33.58 -0.73
C HIS A 417 11.84 33.72 0.74
N LYS A 418 11.65 34.93 1.27
CA LYS A 418 11.83 35.26 2.69
C LYS A 418 10.51 35.08 3.41
N ASN A 419 10.42 34.09 4.29
CA ASN A 419 9.27 33.90 5.15
C ASN A 419 9.17 35.09 6.14
N PRO A 420 8.09 35.90 6.12
CA PRO A 420 7.99 37.10 6.95
C PRO A 420 7.83 36.79 8.44
N TYR A 421 7.43 35.57 8.81
CA TYR A 421 7.22 35.16 10.19
C TYR A 421 8.47 34.57 10.84
N THR A 422 9.38 33.97 10.06
CA THR A 422 10.67 33.46 10.60
C THR A 422 11.84 34.40 10.33
N GLY A 423 11.71 35.30 9.34
CA GLY A 423 12.75 36.25 8.94
C GLY A 423 13.86 35.64 8.07
N ASN A 424 13.82 34.35 7.78
CA ASN A 424 14.80 33.65 6.94
C ASN A 424 14.28 33.44 5.52
N THR A 425 15.18 33.24 4.58
CA THR A 425 14.81 32.58 3.33
C THR A 425 14.59 31.09 3.58
N TYR A 426 13.77 30.41 2.79
CA TYR A 426 13.63 28.96 2.95
C TYR A 426 14.95 28.20 2.75
N ALA A 427 15.86 28.71 1.91
CA ALA A 427 17.21 28.18 1.76
C ALA A 427 18.05 28.23 3.06
N THR A 428 17.83 29.26 3.90
CA THR A 428 18.61 29.48 5.14
C THR A 428 17.85 29.09 6.41
N GLU A 429 16.57 28.73 6.30
CA GLU A 429 15.73 28.33 7.43
C GLU A 429 16.12 26.92 7.94
N PRO A 430 16.71 26.79 9.15
CA PRO A 430 17.15 25.49 9.68
C PRO A 430 16.01 24.51 9.99
N SER A 431 14.76 24.96 10.10
CA SER A 431 13.60 24.06 10.27
C SER A 431 13.22 23.32 8.97
N VAL A 432 13.74 23.72 7.81
CA VAL A 432 13.56 22.99 6.54
C VAL A 432 14.58 21.86 6.44
N ALA A 433 14.17 20.63 6.67
CA ALA A 433 15.07 19.47 6.77
C ALA A 433 15.50 18.93 5.40
N VAL A 434 14.54 18.81 4.45
CA VAL A 434 14.74 18.12 3.17
C VAL A 434 14.03 18.85 2.04
N ILE A 435 14.65 18.85 0.84
CA ILE A 435 14.03 19.26 -0.43
C ILE A 435 13.96 18.05 -1.37
N GLU A 436 12.76 17.75 -1.86
CA GLU A 436 12.55 16.74 -2.91
C GLU A 436 12.56 17.39 -4.30
N LEU A 437 13.31 16.78 -5.24
CA LEU A 437 13.38 17.25 -6.62
C LEU A 437 12.09 16.92 -7.39
N LEU A 438 11.66 15.65 -7.34
CA LEU A 438 10.51 15.13 -8.09
C LEU A 438 9.83 13.99 -7.34
N ASN A 439 8.51 14.06 -7.16
CA ASN A 439 7.76 12.94 -6.60
C ASN A 439 7.32 11.94 -7.67
N GLU A 440 7.47 10.66 -7.37
CA GLU A 440 7.00 9.52 -8.14
C GLU A 440 7.43 9.49 -9.63
N GLU A 441 8.68 9.84 -9.93
CA GLU A 441 9.19 9.92 -11.31
C GLU A 441 10.52 9.20 -11.50
N SER A 442 10.71 8.68 -12.71
CA SER A 442 11.97 8.13 -13.16
C SER A 442 11.97 8.07 -14.69
N ILE A 443 13.10 8.42 -15.30
CA ILE A 443 13.25 8.29 -16.75
C ILE A 443 13.14 6.83 -17.22
N LEU A 444 13.40 5.87 -16.32
CA LEU A 444 13.35 4.44 -16.60
C LEU A 444 11.95 3.84 -16.40
N PHE A 445 10.94 4.66 -16.07
CA PHE A 445 9.56 4.23 -15.90
C PHE A 445 8.73 4.29 -17.20
N PHE A 446 7.46 3.88 -17.15
CA PHE A 446 6.60 3.75 -18.34
C PHE A 446 6.31 5.07 -19.07
N GLY A 447 6.36 6.21 -18.37
CA GLY A 447 6.04 7.52 -18.92
C GLY A 447 6.94 7.91 -20.10
N THR A 448 8.25 7.67 -19.98
CA THR A 448 9.26 8.04 -20.98
C THR A 448 8.97 7.46 -22.36
N ALA A 449 8.64 6.17 -22.45
CA ALA A 449 8.27 5.52 -23.71
C ALA A 449 6.99 6.14 -24.31
N SER A 450 6.02 6.53 -23.48
CA SER A 450 4.80 7.20 -23.92
C SER A 450 5.10 8.57 -24.54
N VAL A 451 5.94 9.37 -23.87
CA VAL A 451 6.35 10.69 -24.35
C VAL A 451 7.14 10.61 -25.65
N LEU A 452 8.12 9.71 -25.76
CA LEU A 452 8.89 9.49 -26.98
C LEU A 452 8.02 9.03 -28.17
N LYS A 453 6.91 8.36 -27.91
CA LYS A 453 5.95 8.00 -28.98
C LYS A 453 5.10 9.19 -29.42
N LYS A 454 4.66 10.01 -28.47
CA LYS A 454 3.69 11.08 -28.68
C LYS A 454 4.29 12.36 -29.24
N SER A 455 5.45 12.79 -28.74
CA SER A 455 6.08 14.07 -29.09
C SER A 455 7.16 13.87 -30.16
N PRO A 456 6.94 14.28 -31.43
CA PRO A 456 7.96 14.23 -32.46
C PRO A 456 9.21 15.04 -32.11
N THR A 457 9.05 16.20 -31.46
CA THR A 457 10.19 17.06 -31.11
C THR A 457 11.09 16.40 -30.06
N LEU A 458 10.51 15.92 -28.96
CA LEU A 458 11.27 15.24 -27.91
C LEU A 458 11.89 13.93 -28.42
N ARG A 459 11.16 13.16 -29.24
CA ARG A 459 11.70 11.97 -29.88
C ARG A 459 12.94 12.30 -30.72
N LYS A 460 12.84 13.30 -31.61
CA LYS A 460 13.95 13.72 -32.47
C LYS A 460 15.18 14.13 -31.66
N ARG A 461 15.01 15.08 -30.72
CA ARG A 461 16.13 15.59 -29.90
C ARG A 461 16.80 14.47 -29.08
N THR A 462 15.99 13.57 -28.51
CA THR A 462 16.51 12.45 -27.71
C THR A 462 17.22 11.42 -28.58
N SER A 463 16.70 11.13 -29.79
CA SER A 463 17.35 10.26 -30.77
C SER A 463 18.69 10.80 -31.26
N GLU A 464 18.76 12.10 -31.56
CA GLU A 464 20.02 12.76 -31.96
C GLU A 464 21.08 12.62 -30.86
N ALA A 465 20.70 12.91 -29.61
CA ALA A 465 21.58 12.75 -28.45
C ALA A 465 22.01 11.29 -28.22
N PHE A 466 21.09 10.33 -28.41
CA PHE A 466 21.39 8.91 -28.27
C PHE A 466 22.33 8.43 -29.38
N CYS A 467 22.12 8.83 -30.64
CA CYS A 467 23.03 8.51 -31.73
C CYS A 467 24.42 9.11 -31.52
N ASP A 468 24.53 10.32 -30.98
CA ASP A 468 25.83 10.92 -30.62
C ASP A 468 26.52 10.13 -29.50
N TRP A 469 25.76 9.62 -28.53
CA TRP A 469 26.27 8.74 -27.49
C TRP A 469 26.75 7.39 -28.07
N LEU A 470 25.97 6.78 -28.97
CA LEU A 470 26.33 5.54 -29.65
C LEU A 470 27.57 5.71 -30.54
N GLN A 471 27.71 6.86 -31.21
CA GLN A 471 28.88 7.21 -32.01
C GLN A 471 30.15 7.27 -31.16
N LYS A 472 30.07 7.80 -29.93
CA LYS A 472 31.20 7.80 -28.98
C LYS A 472 31.54 6.39 -28.49
N ARG A 473 30.53 5.54 -28.30
CA ARG A 473 30.69 4.19 -27.76
C ARG A 473 31.22 3.18 -28.78
N TYR A 474 30.66 3.18 -29.99
CA TYR A 474 30.92 2.16 -31.02
C TYR A 474 31.81 2.67 -32.16
N GLY A 475 31.83 3.98 -32.42
CA GLY A 475 32.66 4.57 -33.48
C GLY A 475 32.10 4.41 -34.91
N SER A 476 31.32 3.37 -35.20
CA SER A 476 30.66 3.19 -36.50
C SER A 476 29.37 2.35 -36.41
N GLU A 477 28.53 2.42 -37.44
CA GLU A 477 27.29 1.64 -37.56
C GLU A 477 27.58 0.14 -37.59
N GLU A 478 28.65 -0.28 -38.28
CA GLU A 478 29.02 -1.70 -38.39
C GLU A 478 29.30 -2.30 -37.01
N LYS A 479 30.03 -1.58 -36.15
CA LYS A 479 30.34 -2.03 -34.78
C LYS A 479 29.11 -2.00 -33.87
N LEU A 480 28.19 -1.05 -34.08
CA LEU A 480 26.90 -1.05 -33.39
C LEU A 480 26.11 -2.31 -33.74
N ILE A 481 25.95 -2.61 -35.04
CA ILE A 481 25.19 -3.77 -35.52
C ILE A 481 25.86 -5.09 -35.10
N GLU A 482 27.20 -5.15 -35.07
CA GLU A 482 27.93 -6.29 -34.52
C GLU A 482 27.59 -6.53 -33.05
N ALA A 483 27.53 -5.46 -32.24
CA ALA A 483 27.23 -5.56 -30.82
C ALA A 483 25.75 -5.83 -30.52
N TRP A 484 24.84 -5.20 -31.27
CA TRP A 484 23.40 -5.26 -31.01
C TRP A 484 22.68 -6.41 -31.74
N GLY A 485 23.27 -6.91 -32.83
CA GLY A 485 22.68 -7.90 -33.71
C GLY A 485 21.99 -7.29 -34.95
N PRO A 486 21.85 -8.07 -36.03
CA PRO A 486 21.43 -7.56 -37.35
C PRO A 486 19.99 -7.05 -37.43
N ASN A 487 19.13 -7.45 -36.50
CA ASN A 487 17.71 -7.05 -36.46
C ASN A 487 17.41 -6.03 -35.36
N ALA A 488 18.44 -5.43 -34.75
CA ALA A 488 18.25 -4.55 -33.61
C ALA A 488 17.61 -3.22 -33.98
N LEU A 489 17.88 -2.69 -35.18
CA LEU A 489 17.19 -1.50 -35.70
C LEU A 489 15.77 -1.85 -36.11
N ASN A 490 14.83 -0.95 -35.84
CA ASN A 490 13.39 -1.10 -36.08
C ASN A 490 12.73 -2.25 -35.31
N TRP A 491 13.40 -2.78 -34.28
CA TRP A 491 12.86 -3.82 -33.40
C TRP A 491 11.50 -3.44 -32.78
N PHE A 492 11.30 -2.14 -32.50
CA PHE A 492 10.09 -1.62 -31.88
C PHE A 492 9.04 -1.09 -32.88
N ALA A 493 9.10 -1.48 -34.15
CA ALA A 493 8.14 -1.04 -35.19
C ALA A 493 6.68 -1.36 -34.82
N SER A 494 6.42 -2.53 -34.23
CA SER A 494 5.08 -2.92 -33.74
C SER A 494 4.55 -2.02 -32.60
N PHE A 495 5.43 -1.28 -31.94
CA PHE A 495 5.10 -0.28 -30.92
C PHE A 495 4.99 1.15 -31.48
N GLY A 496 5.22 1.33 -32.79
CA GLY A 496 5.15 2.61 -33.50
C GLY A 496 6.48 3.37 -33.56
N ILE A 497 7.61 2.66 -33.41
CA ILE A 497 8.96 3.20 -33.57
C ILE A 497 9.60 2.57 -34.81
N GLU A 498 9.58 3.30 -35.92
CA GLU A 498 10.06 2.85 -37.23
C GLU A 498 10.97 3.91 -37.87
N GLY A 499 11.69 3.54 -38.92
CA GLY A 499 12.59 4.43 -39.65
C GLY A 499 13.89 4.76 -38.91
N GLU A 500 14.35 3.85 -38.05
CA GLU A 500 15.62 4.04 -37.33
C GLU A 500 16.81 3.93 -38.29
N SER A 501 17.68 4.94 -38.26
CA SER A 501 18.84 5.12 -39.12
C SER A 501 19.98 5.72 -38.33
N TRP A 502 21.16 5.11 -38.42
CA TRP A 502 22.40 5.67 -37.85
C TRP A 502 22.75 7.00 -38.51
N LYS A 503 22.72 7.03 -39.85
CA LYS A 503 23.10 8.19 -40.66
C LYS A 503 22.20 9.40 -40.39
N ASP A 504 20.89 9.17 -40.27
CA ASP A 504 19.90 10.22 -40.08
C ASP A 504 19.67 10.55 -38.60
N LYS A 505 20.40 9.87 -37.70
CA LYS A 505 20.31 10.01 -36.23
C LYS A 505 18.90 9.83 -35.66
N THR A 506 18.18 8.82 -36.15
CA THR A 506 16.78 8.54 -35.78
C THR A 506 16.61 7.32 -34.88
N ILE A 507 17.69 6.74 -34.35
CA ILE A 507 17.62 5.60 -33.42
C ILE A 507 17.02 6.08 -32.09
N VAL A 508 15.94 5.45 -31.63
CA VAL A 508 15.23 5.87 -30.42
C VAL A 508 15.70 5.04 -29.21
N PRO A 509 16.06 5.66 -28.06
CA PRO A 509 16.31 4.94 -26.81
C PRO A 509 14.98 4.49 -26.19
N PHE A 510 14.24 3.63 -26.91
CA PHE A 510 12.93 3.16 -26.54
C PHE A 510 13.00 1.94 -25.61
N GLY A 511 12.30 2.01 -24.49
CA GLY A 511 12.15 0.92 -23.53
C GLY A 511 11.36 1.38 -22.30
N ASN A 512 10.99 0.45 -21.43
CA ASN A 512 10.18 0.67 -20.23
C ASN A 512 10.39 -0.51 -19.26
N PRO A 513 9.87 -0.45 -18.02
CA PRO A 513 10.09 -1.49 -17.02
C PRO A 513 9.77 -2.92 -17.47
N TRP A 514 8.81 -3.12 -18.39
CA TRP A 514 8.52 -4.44 -18.94
C TRP A 514 9.64 -4.93 -19.86
N PHE A 515 10.15 -4.09 -20.76
CA PHE A 515 11.27 -4.46 -21.64
C PHE A 515 12.57 -4.73 -20.88
N TYR A 516 12.79 -4.01 -19.78
CA TYR A 516 13.99 -4.11 -18.94
C TYR A 516 13.95 -5.24 -17.92
N GLU A 517 12.81 -5.91 -17.79
CA GLU A 517 12.61 -6.97 -16.82
C GLU A 517 13.52 -8.17 -17.13
N PRO A 518 14.22 -8.77 -16.13
CA PRO A 518 15.19 -9.83 -16.39
C PRO A 518 14.67 -11.02 -17.21
N ALA A 519 13.45 -11.51 -16.94
CA ALA A 519 12.86 -12.60 -17.69
C ALA A 519 12.47 -12.20 -19.13
N GLN A 520 12.15 -10.93 -19.39
CA GLN A 520 12.00 -10.41 -20.75
C GLN A 520 13.35 -10.30 -21.47
N LEU A 521 14.39 -9.78 -20.80
CA LEU A 521 15.74 -9.66 -21.36
C LEU A 521 16.36 -11.02 -21.71
N ASP A 522 16.09 -12.06 -20.91
CA ASP A 522 16.55 -13.42 -21.19
C ASP A 522 15.57 -14.22 -22.08
N GLY A 523 14.35 -13.71 -22.23
CA GLY A 523 13.26 -14.26 -23.03
C GLY A 523 13.03 -13.49 -24.33
N GLN A 524 11.87 -12.84 -24.46
CA GLN A 524 11.41 -12.22 -25.71
C GLN A 524 12.34 -11.12 -26.25
N GLN A 525 13.03 -10.41 -25.37
CA GLN A 525 13.92 -9.31 -25.72
C GLN A 525 15.39 -9.74 -25.86
N LYS A 526 15.70 -11.04 -25.72
CA LYS A 526 17.07 -11.57 -25.86
C LYS A 526 17.78 -11.12 -27.15
N PRO A 527 17.13 -11.07 -28.33
CA PRO A 527 17.79 -10.61 -29.56
C PRO A 527 18.24 -9.15 -29.53
N VAL A 528 17.72 -8.32 -28.63
CA VAL A 528 18.06 -6.90 -28.48
C VAL A 528 18.52 -6.54 -27.06
N LYS A 529 18.98 -7.54 -26.29
CA LYS A 529 19.39 -7.35 -24.89
C LYS A 529 20.47 -6.27 -24.77
N VAL A 530 21.52 -6.32 -25.60
CA VAL A 530 22.61 -5.32 -25.57
C VAL A 530 22.10 -3.92 -25.89
N ARG A 531 21.20 -3.78 -26.89
CA ARG A 531 20.51 -2.52 -27.19
C ARG A 531 19.77 -1.97 -25.98
N LEU A 532 18.99 -2.81 -25.28
CA LEU A 532 18.22 -2.38 -24.11
C LEU A 532 19.11 -2.02 -22.92
N LEU A 533 20.25 -2.70 -22.73
CA LEU A 533 21.24 -2.34 -21.70
C LEU A 533 21.87 -0.97 -21.99
N ASP A 534 22.22 -0.69 -23.25
CA ASP A 534 22.72 0.61 -23.68
C ASP A 534 21.65 1.71 -23.58
N THR A 535 20.40 1.43 -23.93
CA THR A 535 19.27 2.34 -23.73
C THR A 535 19.11 2.71 -22.26
N MET A 536 19.12 1.74 -21.34
CA MET A 536 19.02 2.01 -19.90
C MET A 536 20.18 2.88 -19.41
N LEU A 537 21.41 2.58 -19.84
CA LEU A 537 22.59 3.36 -19.47
C LEU A 537 22.52 4.81 -19.95
N PHE A 538 22.13 5.03 -21.21
CA PHE A 538 21.94 6.38 -21.76
C PHE A 538 20.85 7.16 -21.00
N LEU A 539 19.71 6.53 -20.73
CA LEU A 539 18.63 7.18 -19.99
C LEU A 539 19.06 7.49 -18.55
N TYR A 540 19.76 6.56 -17.87
CA TYR A 540 20.35 6.79 -16.56
C TYR A 540 21.29 8.02 -16.55
N GLU A 541 22.18 8.15 -17.54
CA GLU A 541 23.05 9.32 -17.68
C GLU A 541 22.26 10.62 -17.88
N LEU A 542 21.21 10.59 -18.70
CA LEU A 542 20.33 11.74 -18.94
C LEU A 542 19.56 12.18 -17.68
N GLN A 543 19.08 11.21 -16.89
CA GLN A 543 18.45 11.49 -15.59
C GLN A 543 19.44 12.15 -14.61
N ASN A 544 20.67 11.63 -14.52
CA ASN A 544 21.68 12.21 -13.63
C ASN A 544 22.09 13.62 -14.07
N ASP A 545 22.15 13.90 -15.38
CA ASP A 545 22.41 15.24 -15.88
C ASP A 545 21.34 16.25 -15.41
N PHE A 546 20.06 15.88 -15.50
CA PHE A 546 18.99 16.73 -14.96
C PHE A 546 19.12 16.91 -13.45
N TYR A 547 19.28 15.82 -12.69
CA TYR A 547 19.44 15.91 -11.23
C TYR A 547 20.63 16.78 -10.84
N ASN A 548 21.78 16.67 -11.52
CA ASN A 548 22.94 17.52 -11.27
C ASN A 548 22.64 19.00 -11.48
N ARG A 549 21.94 19.36 -12.58
CA ARG A 549 21.50 20.75 -12.82
C ARG A 549 20.59 21.25 -11.71
N PHE A 550 19.65 20.42 -11.28
CA PHE A 550 18.67 20.78 -10.26
C PHE A 550 19.31 20.95 -8.89
N VAL A 551 20.11 19.97 -8.46
CA VAL A 551 20.88 20.04 -7.20
C VAL A 551 21.77 21.28 -7.19
N LYS A 552 22.50 21.55 -8.28
CA LYS A 552 23.34 22.75 -8.37
C LYS A 552 22.50 24.02 -8.15
N ALA A 553 21.37 24.16 -8.83
CA ALA A 553 20.51 25.33 -8.71
C ALA A 553 19.96 25.51 -7.28
N ILE A 554 19.61 24.42 -6.59
CA ILE A 554 19.22 24.44 -5.17
C ILE A 554 20.39 24.89 -4.29
N ARG A 555 21.59 24.31 -4.47
CA ARG A 555 22.78 24.70 -3.69
C ARG A 555 23.18 26.16 -3.91
N ASP A 556 23.03 26.68 -5.13
CA ASP A 556 23.30 28.08 -5.45
C ASP A 556 22.34 29.06 -4.72
N THR A 557 21.24 28.59 -4.13
CA THR A 557 20.38 29.40 -3.24
C THR A 557 20.95 29.58 -1.83
N GLY A 558 22.00 28.82 -1.46
CA GLY A 558 22.52 28.72 -0.10
C GLY A 558 21.89 27.61 0.73
N TYR A 559 21.10 26.71 0.13
CA TYR A 559 20.53 25.58 0.84
C TYR A 559 21.61 24.51 1.13
N GLU A 560 21.82 24.21 2.40
CA GLU A 560 22.85 23.26 2.89
C GLU A 560 22.26 21.93 3.43
N GLY A 561 20.93 21.77 3.43
CA GLY A 561 20.26 20.58 3.95
C GLY A 561 20.29 19.38 3.01
N GLU A 562 19.57 18.33 3.38
CA GLU A 562 19.45 17.13 2.55
C GLU A 562 18.55 17.37 1.33
N ILE A 563 18.90 16.70 0.24
CA ILE A 563 18.13 16.70 -1.00
C ILE A 563 17.89 15.25 -1.36
N LEU A 564 16.70 14.92 -1.84
CA LEU A 564 16.40 13.62 -2.42
C LEU A 564 15.94 13.78 -3.86
N ALA A 565 16.22 12.77 -4.68
CA ALA A 565 15.87 12.76 -6.10
C ALA A 565 14.37 12.50 -6.29
N SER A 566 14.00 11.22 -6.30
CA SER A 566 12.62 10.75 -6.31
C SER A 566 12.45 9.51 -5.42
N ASN A 567 11.21 9.12 -5.22
CA ASN A 567 10.79 8.07 -4.29
C ASN A 567 10.13 6.86 -4.98
N TRP A 568 10.12 6.86 -6.31
CA TRP A 568 9.55 5.77 -7.09
C TRP A 568 10.55 4.67 -7.42
N GLN A 569 9.99 3.48 -7.62
CA GLN A 569 10.72 2.35 -8.17
C GLN A 569 10.49 2.22 -9.68
N ALA A 570 11.59 2.12 -10.44
CA ALA A 570 11.56 1.88 -11.88
C ALA A 570 11.66 0.37 -12.22
N GLY A 571 10.60 -0.40 -11.95
CA GLY A 571 10.56 -1.85 -12.23
C GLY A 571 11.41 -2.68 -11.26
N ARG A 572 12.11 -3.71 -11.76
CA ARG A 572 12.98 -4.59 -10.96
C ARG A 572 14.32 -4.85 -11.67
N GLY A 573 15.32 -5.34 -10.93
CA GLY A 573 16.63 -5.68 -11.49
C GLY A 573 17.35 -4.44 -12.07
N PHE A 574 17.83 -4.53 -13.30
CA PHE A 574 18.73 -3.54 -13.90
C PHE A 574 18.18 -2.10 -13.89
N SER A 575 16.96 -1.87 -14.38
CA SER A 575 16.38 -0.53 -14.43
C SER A 575 16.18 0.07 -13.05
N HIS A 576 15.76 -0.76 -12.08
CA HIS A 576 15.59 -0.32 -10.71
C HIS A 576 16.91 0.08 -10.08
N TYR A 577 17.98 -0.69 -10.27
CA TYR A 577 19.27 -0.40 -9.66
C TYR A 577 20.00 0.77 -10.29
N TYR A 578 19.80 1.04 -11.59
CA TYR A 578 20.19 2.34 -12.17
C TYR A 578 19.45 3.50 -11.51
N ASN A 579 18.12 3.38 -11.34
CA ASN A 579 17.33 4.43 -10.69
C ASN A 579 17.74 4.66 -9.23
N LEU A 580 17.85 3.59 -8.44
CA LEU A 580 18.29 3.67 -7.05
C LEU A 580 19.70 4.27 -6.94
N HIS A 581 20.59 3.96 -7.88
CA HIS A 581 21.91 4.57 -7.89
C HIS A 581 21.85 6.07 -8.20
N SER A 582 21.00 6.52 -9.14
CA SER A 582 20.75 7.96 -9.34
C SER A 582 20.34 8.67 -8.05
N ASP A 583 19.45 8.04 -7.26
CA ASP A 583 19.02 8.58 -5.96
C ASP A 583 20.24 8.79 -5.03
N THR A 584 21.16 7.81 -4.97
CA THR A 584 22.38 7.91 -4.12
C THR A 584 23.34 9.01 -4.55
N LEU A 585 23.33 9.41 -5.82
CA LEU A 585 24.18 10.49 -6.34
C LEU A 585 23.65 11.87 -5.92
N VAL A 586 22.35 11.97 -5.59
CA VAL A 586 21.72 13.21 -5.11
C VAL A 586 21.86 13.36 -3.61
N GLY A 587 21.43 12.36 -2.83
CA GLY A 587 21.43 12.44 -1.38
C GLY A 587 20.75 11.25 -0.73
N MET A 588 19.83 11.51 0.20
CA MET A 588 19.12 10.46 0.92
C MET A 588 18.19 9.63 0.01
N ILE A 589 17.89 8.41 0.44
CA ILE A 589 17.02 7.47 -0.29
C ILE A 589 15.62 7.53 0.29
N ASP A 590 14.61 7.61 -0.55
CA ASP A 590 13.20 7.63 -0.15
C ASP A 590 12.37 6.61 -0.91
N ARG A 591 11.32 6.05 -0.30
CA ARG A 591 10.40 5.11 -0.95
C ARG A 591 8.96 5.30 -0.47
N HIS A 592 8.02 4.89 -1.33
CA HIS A 592 6.59 4.79 -1.02
C HIS A 592 6.13 3.35 -0.96
N ASN A 593 5.30 3.02 0.04
CA ASN A 593 4.62 1.73 0.07
C ASN A 593 3.33 1.76 0.91
N TYR A 594 2.29 1.11 0.41
CA TYR A 594 0.97 1.09 1.02
C TYR A 594 0.54 -0.35 1.30
N PHE A 595 -0.53 -0.54 2.09
CA PHE A 595 -1.00 -1.89 2.39
C PHE A 595 -2.51 -2.02 2.52
N GLY A 596 -3.06 -3.04 1.86
CA GLY A 596 -4.43 -3.49 2.04
C GLY A 596 -5.47 -2.51 1.52
N GLY A 597 -6.68 -2.62 2.06
CA GLY A 597 -7.79 -1.73 1.72
C GLY A 597 -8.47 -2.04 0.39
N ASP A 598 -9.15 -1.05 -0.17
CA ASP A 598 -9.69 -1.15 -1.53
C ASP A 598 -9.68 0.20 -2.27
N LYS A 599 -9.38 0.12 -3.57
CA LYS A 599 -9.38 1.26 -4.50
C LYS A 599 -10.63 1.31 -5.37
N SER A 600 -11.57 0.39 -5.28
CA SER A 600 -12.81 0.41 -6.06
C SER A 600 -13.81 1.46 -5.58
N ARG A 601 -14.86 1.72 -6.38
CA ARG A 601 -15.92 2.72 -6.11
C ARG A 601 -17.26 1.98 -5.99
N GLY A 602 -17.76 1.80 -4.78
CA GLY A 602 -19.03 1.11 -4.52
C GLY A 602 -19.59 1.37 -3.12
N LYS A 603 -20.90 1.14 -2.92
CA LYS A 603 -21.52 1.12 -1.58
C LYS A 603 -21.14 -0.13 -0.80
N VAL A 604 -20.98 -1.25 -1.53
CA VAL A 604 -20.46 -2.52 -1.02
C VAL A 604 -19.09 -2.71 -1.64
N VAL A 605 -18.11 -3.03 -0.81
CA VAL A 605 -16.71 -3.10 -1.22
C VAL A 605 -16.07 -4.36 -0.66
N LYS A 606 -15.40 -5.17 -1.50
CA LYS A 606 -14.47 -6.18 -1.00
C LYS A 606 -13.22 -5.46 -0.51
N ILE A 607 -12.84 -5.71 0.73
CA ILE A 607 -11.71 -5.06 1.37
C ILE A 607 -10.53 -6.05 1.45
N ASN A 608 -9.32 -5.62 1.07
CA ASN A 608 -8.12 -6.39 1.37
C ASN A 608 -7.76 -6.17 2.85
N ASN A 609 -8.42 -6.94 3.72
CA ASN A 609 -8.25 -6.89 5.17
C ASN A 609 -7.20 -7.91 5.66
N ALA A 610 -6.15 -8.14 4.89
CA ALA A 610 -5.00 -8.88 5.39
C ALA A 610 -4.30 -8.04 6.48
N SER A 611 -3.66 -8.71 7.43
CA SER A 611 -2.71 -8.10 8.37
C SER A 611 -1.30 -8.25 7.83
N MET A 612 -0.50 -7.20 7.97
CA MET A 612 0.94 -7.23 7.70
C MET A 612 1.65 -8.25 8.59
N LEU A 613 1.10 -8.56 9.76
CA LEU A 613 1.67 -9.48 10.74
C LEU A 613 1.68 -10.94 10.29
N ALA A 614 0.90 -11.26 9.26
CA ALA A 614 0.88 -12.59 8.67
C ALA A 614 2.21 -12.99 8.04
N ALA A 615 3.01 -12.03 7.53
CA ALA A 615 4.28 -12.29 6.85
C ALA A 615 5.35 -11.28 7.28
N SER A 616 6.38 -11.76 7.97
CA SER A 616 7.42 -10.89 8.51
C SER A 616 8.27 -10.25 7.40
N GLY A 617 8.58 -8.96 7.55
CA GLY A 617 9.31 -8.19 6.53
C GLY A 617 8.52 -7.84 5.26
N GLY A 618 7.27 -8.32 5.12
CA GLY A 618 6.41 -8.04 3.97
C GLY A 618 5.69 -6.68 4.03
N GLY A 619 4.80 -6.43 3.06
CA GLY A 619 4.00 -5.20 2.97
C GLY A 619 4.86 -3.93 2.98
N MET A 620 4.42 -2.89 3.70
CA MET A 620 5.14 -1.60 3.77
C MET A 620 6.59 -1.74 4.23
N LEU A 621 6.89 -2.68 5.16
CA LEU A 621 8.23 -2.88 5.69
C LEU A 621 9.23 -3.35 4.61
N SER A 622 8.75 -4.05 3.58
CA SER A 622 9.59 -4.56 2.50
C SER A 622 10.29 -3.44 1.70
N ALA A 623 9.83 -2.20 1.79
CA ALA A 623 10.52 -1.03 1.22
C ALA A 623 11.96 -0.88 1.77
N GLY A 624 12.24 -1.39 2.97
CA GLY A 624 13.58 -1.44 3.55
C GLY A 624 14.58 -2.26 2.72
N LEU A 625 14.10 -3.17 1.87
CA LEU A 625 14.93 -3.81 0.85
C LEU A 625 15.39 -2.85 -0.26
N GLN A 626 15.26 -1.54 -0.11
CA GLN A 626 15.84 -0.55 -1.01
C GLN A 626 16.71 0.47 -0.27
N GLN A 627 16.90 0.31 1.04
CA GLN A 627 17.85 1.11 1.82
C GLN A 627 19.26 0.93 1.27
N VAL A 628 20.02 2.02 1.15
CA VAL A 628 21.42 1.99 0.70
C VAL A 628 22.33 2.21 1.89
N GLY A 629 23.35 1.36 2.04
CA GLY A 629 24.12 1.27 3.27
C GLY A 629 24.84 2.56 3.68
N ASN A 630 25.21 3.42 2.73
CA ASN A 630 25.92 4.68 2.98
C ASN A 630 25.04 5.94 2.80
N ARG A 631 23.71 5.79 2.90
CA ARG A 631 22.75 6.89 2.79
C ARG A 631 21.68 6.80 3.88
N PRO A 632 21.18 7.94 4.39
CA PRO A 632 19.96 7.98 5.16
C PRO A 632 18.78 7.41 4.36
N PHE A 633 17.79 6.88 5.07
CA PHE A 633 16.60 6.30 4.48
C PHE A 633 15.31 6.94 4.99
N MET A 634 14.40 7.20 4.06
CA MET A 634 13.07 7.71 4.31
C MET A 634 11.99 6.80 3.73
N LEU A 635 10.87 6.74 4.44
CA LEU A 635 9.60 6.26 3.90
C LEU A 635 8.58 7.41 3.95
N SER A 636 8.52 8.22 2.90
CA SER A 636 7.75 9.48 2.90
C SER A 636 6.25 9.32 2.59
N GLU A 637 5.83 8.15 2.08
CA GLU A 637 4.41 7.82 1.98
C GLU A 637 4.13 6.37 2.29
N TRP A 638 3.30 6.17 3.31
CA TRP A 638 2.78 4.87 3.70
C TRP A 638 1.50 5.01 4.51
N VAL A 639 0.59 4.05 4.40
CA VAL A 639 -0.56 3.84 5.31
C VAL A 639 -1.30 2.55 4.95
N HIS A 640 -2.05 2.01 5.92
CA HIS A 640 -3.12 1.06 5.64
C HIS A 640 -4.29 1.75 4.93
N VAL A 641 -4.50 1.43 3.65
CA VAL A 641 -5.52 2.10 2.83
C VAL A 641 -6.92 1.80 3.36
N SER A 642 -7.75 2.83 3.48
CA SER A 642 -9.15 2.68 3.89
C SER A 642 -10.00 2.02 2.78
N PRO A 643 -10.91 1.09 3.12
CA PRO A 643 -11.18 0.53 4.44
C PRO A 643 -10.24 -0.65 4.82
N ASN A 644 -9.61 -0.56 5.99
CA ASN A 644 -8.81 -1.64 6.59
C ASN A 644 -9.01 -1.60 8.11
N GLU A 645 -9.22 -2.76 8.75
CA GLU A 645 -9.49 -2.88 10.19
C GLU A 645 -8.21 -2.91 11.06
N TRP A 646 -7.06 -3.22 10.48
CA TRP A 646 -5.82 -3.54 11.21
C TRP A 646 -4.81 -2.38 11.24
N ARG A 647 -5.25 -1.13 11.10
CA ARG A 647 -4.35 0.01 10.85
C ARG A 647 -3.34 0.31 11.96
N VAL A 648 -3.64 -0.08 13.20
CA VAL A 648 -2.75 0.17 14.35
C VAL A 648 -1.41 -0.57 14.23
N GLU A 649 -1.36 -1.68 13.50
CA GLU A 649 -0.09 -2.39 13.28
C GLU A 649 0.88 -1.58 12.41
N GLY A 650 0.41 -0.64 11.57
CA GLY A 650 1.25 0.15 10.68
C GLY A 650 2.25 1.02 11.46
N PRO A 651 1.79 2.00 12.25
CA PRO A 651 2.67 2.80 13.10
C PRO A 651 3.54 1.95 14.03
N ALA A 652 2.99 0.87 14.58
CA ALA A 652 3.73 -0.03 15.47
C ALA A 652 4.89 -0.74 14.74
N LEU A 653 4.65 -1.27 13.54
CA LEU A 653 5.67 -1.95 12.73
C LEU A 653 6.74 -0.99 12.23
N ILE A 654 6.34 0.14 11.66
CA ILE A 654 7.28 1.13 11.14
C ILE A 654 8.11 1.72 12.29
N GLY A 655 7.51 2.00 13.45
CA GLY A 655 8.25 2.49 14.61
C GLY A 655 9.24 1.48 15.20
N ALA A 656 8.91 0.18 15.21
CA ALA A 656 9.76 -0.86 15.79
C ALA A 656 10.82 -1.39 14.82
N TYR A 657 10.39 -1.85 13.65
CA TYR A 657 11.28 -2.46 12.67
C TYR A 657 11.92 -1.41 11.77
N GLY A 658 11.14 -0.47 11.21
CA GLY A 658 11.67 0.55 10.29
C GLY A 658 12.60 1.55 10.99
N MET A 659 12.04 2.41 11.83
CA MET A 659 12.78 3.48 12.53
C MET A 659 13.77 2.94 13.58
N GLY A 660 13.48 1.77 14.16
CA GLY A 660 14.31 1.11 15.16
C GLY A 660 15.33 0.16 14.55
N LEU A 661 14.93 -1.09 14.29
CA LEU A 661 15.85 -2.18 13.89
C LEU A 661 16.62 -1.89 12.58
N GLN A 662 15.94 -1.35 11.57
CA GLN A 662 16.50 -1.00 10.25
C GLN A 662 17.14 0.40 10.23
N ASP A 663 16.97 1.16 11.31
CA ASP A 663 17.53 2.50 11.48
C ASP A 663 17.11 3.52 10.41
N TRP A 664 15.86 3.46 9.94
CA TRP A 664 15.33 4.49 9.03
C TRP A 664 15.32 5.86 9.73
N ASP A 665 15.61 6.93 9.00
CA ASP A 665 15.84 8.27 9.54
C ASP A 665 14.57 9.11 9.56
N ILE A 666 13.73 8.95 8.53
CA ILE A 666 12.52 9.73 8.36
C ILE A 666 11.34 8.82 7.97
N SER A 667 10.17 9.10 8.53
CA SER A 667 8.93 8.44 8.13
C SER A 667 7.78 9.45 8.13
N PHE A 668 7.03 9.51 7.03
CA PHE A 668 5.81 10.30 6.91
C PHE A 668 4.63 9.41 6.55
N ILE A 669 3.66 9.30 7.47
CA ILE A 669 2.41 8.59 7.17
C ILE A 669 1.52 9.47 6.26
N PHE A 670 0.88 8.85 5.25
CA PHE A 670 0.12 9.53 4.19
C PHE A 670 -1.38 9.28 4.34
N GLU A 671 -2.31 10.22 4.11
CA GLU A 671 -2.25 11.67 3.89
C GLU A 671 -3.15 12.33 4.93
N ASN A 672 -2.73 13.46 5.46
CA ASN A 672 -3.39 14.10 6.56
C ASN A 672 -3.98 15.49 6.17
N GLY A 673 -5.30 15.61 6.32
CA GLY A 673 -6.08 16.83 6.06
C GLY A 673 -6.86 17.34 7.28
N ASP A 674 -6.40 17.00 8.50
CA ASP A 674 -7.10 17.29 9.75
C ASP A 674 -7.18 18.80 10.09
N LYS A 675 -7.93 19.20 11.11
CA LYS A 675 -8.05 20.62 11.54
C LYS A 675 -7.34 20.96 12.86
N GLY A 676 -6.34 20.16 13.21
CA GLY A 676 -5.70 20.07 14.52
C GLY A 676 -6.52 19.27 15.52
N THR A 677 -7.29 18.28 15.04
CA THR A 677 -8.21 17.45 15.84
C THR A 677 -8.33 16.05 15.26
N PHE A 678 -8.80 15.08 16.04
CA PHE A 678 -9.23 13.81 15.47
C PHE A 678 -10.41 13.99 14.51
N SER A 679 -10.45 13.18 13.46
CA SER A 679 -11.59 13.07 12.55
C SER A 679 -12.78 12.43 13.26
N SER A 680 -13.98 12.95 12.99
CA SER A 680 -15.22 12.52 13.65
C SER A 680 -15.77 11.18 13.14
N ALA A 681 -15.26 10.72 12.00
CA ALA A 681 -15.58 9.45 11.36
C ALA A 681 -14.32 8.89 10.70
N LEU A 682 -14.23 7.55 10.62
CA LEU A 682 -13.32 6.87 9.72
C LEU A 682 -13.72 7.24 8.30
N SER A 683 -12.73 7.65 7.52
CA SER A 683 -12.96 8.15 6.18
C SER A 683 -13.49 7.08 5.22
N GLY A 684 -14.49 7.48 4.43
CA GLY A 684 -14.72 6.94 3.09
C GLY A 684 -14.09 7.88 2.06
N LYS A 685 -14.02 7.45 0.80
CA LYS A 685 -13.53 8.30 -0.29
C LYS A 685 -14.22 9.68 -0.30
N PRO A 686 -13.49 10.77 -0.59
CA PRO A 686 -12.17 10.77 -1.24
C PRO A 686 -10.96 10.50 -0.33
N GLN A 687 -11.11 10.51 1.00
CA GLN A 687 -9.98 10.42 1.94
C GLN A 687 -9.61 8.97 2.29
N SER A 688 -9.18 8.16 1.32
CA SER A 688 -8.74 6.77 1.56
C SER A 688 -7.54 6.64 2.53
N TRP A 689 -6.92 7.75 2.91
CA TRP A 689 -5.64 7.80 3.63
C TRP A 689 -5.69 8.61 4.94
N GLU A 690 -6.87 8.89 5.50
CA GLU A 690 -7.02 9.68 6.75
C GLU A 690 -6.15 9.11 7.90
N VAL A 691 -5.33 9.99 8.48
CA VAL A 691 -4.34 9.68 9.52
C VAL A 691 -4.85 10.08 10.91
N ALA A 692 -5.64 11.15 11.02
CA ALA A 692 -6.10 11.70 12.30
C ALA A 692 -7.26 10.91 12.92
N ILE A 693 -7.14 9.57 12.95
CA ILE A 693 -8.11 8.61 13.49
C ILE A 693 -7.50 7.82 14.65
N PRO A 694 -8.32 7.29 15.58
CA PRO A 694 -7.80 6.64 16.79
C PRO A 694 -6.95 5.39 16.52
N GLN A 695 -7.19 4.65 15.43
CA GLN A 695 -6.37 3.48 15.08
C GLN A 695 -4.94 3.85 14.66
N ILE A 696 -4.70 5.10 14.30
CA ILE A 696 -3.41 5.59 13.84
C ILE A 696 -2.83 6.53 14.91
N LEU A 697 -3.35 7.76 15.03
CA LEU A 697 -2.80 8.73 16.00
C LEU A 697 -2.99 8.32 17.46
N GLY A 698 -3.96 7.46 17.77
CA GLY A 698 -4.13 6.98 19.14
C GLY A 698 -2.92 6.20 19.67
N VAL A 699 -2.16 5.52 18.82
CA VAL A 699 -0.99 4.74 19.27
C VAL A 699 0.30 5.58 19.31
N PHE A 700 0.28 6.78 18.74
CA PHE A 700 1.45 7.65 18.66
C PHE A 700 2.04 8.01 20.03
N PRO A 701 1.30 8.23 21.12
CA PRO A 701 1.92 8.49 22.42
C PRO A 701 2.92 7.40 22.85
N ALA A 702 2.67 6.14 22.51
CA ALA A 702 3.61 5.05 22.78
C ALA A 702 4.70 4.94 21.70
N VAL A 703 4.31 4.93 20.41
CA VAL A 703 5.24 4.75 19.28
C VAL A 703 6.22 5.92 19.16
N SER A 704 5.76 7.17 19.32
CA SER A 704 6.63 8.34 19.27
C SER A 704 7.64 8.35 20.42
N ARG A 705 7.27 7.90 21.64
CA ARG A 705 8.24 7.72 22.75
C ARG A 705 9.33 6.73 22.36
N GLN A 706 8.92 5.58 21.83
CA GLN A 706 9.82 4.54 21.37
C GLN A 706 10.79 5.04 20.29
N VAL A 707 10.29 5.75 19.27
CA VAL A 707 11.08 6.26 18.14
C VAL A 707 12.02 7.38 18.61
N LEU A 708 11.50 8.41 19.29
CA LEU A 708 12.28 9.60 19.64
C LEU A 708 13.34 9.34 20.73
N ARG A 709 13.13 8.34 21.59
CA ARG A 709 14.12 7.89 22.59
C ARG A 709 15.06 6.81 22.04
N GLY A 710 14.75 6.23 20.88
CA GLY A 710 15.51 5.14 20.27
C GLY A 710 15.48 3.87 21.12
N ASP A 711 14.31 3.47 21.59
CA ASP A 711 14.14 2.33 22.51
C ASP A 711 14.53 0.99 21.86
N VAL A 712 14.06 0.78 20.63
CA VAL A 712 14.53 -0.31 19.77
C VAL A 712 15.80 0.17 19.09
N LYS A 713 16.89 -0.56 19.30
CA LYS A 713 18.21 -0.24 18.75
C LYS A 713 18.32 -0.74 17.33
N LYS A 714 19.09 -0.01 16.52
CA LYS A 714 19.62 -0.50 15.25
C LYS A 714 20.26 -1.88 15.43
N SER A 715 20.10 -2.74 14.42
CA SER A 715 20.79 -4.02 14.42
C SER A 715 22.27 -3.86 14.09
N ASP A 716 23.14 -4.52 14.86
CA ASP A 716 24.57 -4.64 14.52
C ASP A 716 24.80 -5.60 13.33
N LEU A 717 23.82 -6.47 13.04
CA LEU A 717 23.85 -7.34 11.87
C LEU A 717 23.38 -6.56 10.64
N THR A 718 24.27 -6.36 9.69
CA THR A 718 23.96 -5.80 8.37
C THR A 718 23.92 -6.92 7.32
N ILE A 719 22.83 -6.97 6.56
CA ILE A 719 22.56 -7.95 5.50
C ILE A 719 22.63 -7.22 4.17
N VAL A 720 23.60 -7.57 3.33
CA VAL A 720 24.03 -6.75 2.18
C VAL A 720 23.65 -7.38 0.85
N ARG A 721 23.09 -6.59 -0.06
CA ARG A 721 23.01 -6.88 -1.51
C ARG A 721 24.02 -6.04 -2.26
N ASN A 722 24.93 -6.69 -2.99
CA ASN A 722 25.98 -6.01 -3.75
C ASN A 722 25.50 -5.72 -5.17
N VAL A 723 25.64 -4.47 -5.59
CA VAL A 723 25.30 -4.03 -6.94
C VAL A 723 26.48 -3.26 -7.52
N SER A 724 26.85 -3.54 -8.77
CA SER A 724 27.91 -2.82 -9.48
C SER A 724 27.35 -2.25 -10.77
N ILE A 725 27.44 -0.94 -10.94
CA ILE A 725 26.93 -0.23 -12.13
C ILE A 725 27.63 -0.72 -13.42
N PRO A 726 28.97 -0.90 -13.46
CA PRO A 726 29.64 -1.51 -14.61
C PRO A 726 29.16 -2.94 -14.93
N SER A 727 28.66 -3.67 -13.92
CA SER A 727 28.13 -5.03 -14.12
C SER A 727 26.73 -5.01 -14.70
N LEU A 728 25.89 -4.04 -14.33
CA LEU A 728 24.55 -3.87 -14.92
C LEU A 728 24.63 -3.64 -16.43
N GLN A 729 25.61 -2.86 -16.90
CA GLN A 729 25.88 -2.65 -18.32
C GLN A 729 26.21 -3.94 -19.07
N LYS A 730 26.78 -4.94 -18.39
CA LYS A 730 27.09 -6.26 -18.94
C LYS A 730 25.93 -7.26 -18.76
N GLY A 731 24.80 -6.81 -18.20
CA GLY A 731 23.67 -7.68 -17.86
C GLY A 731 23.97 -8.65 -16.73
N LEU A 732 24.89 -8.31 -15.83
CA LEU A 732 25.33 -9.14 -14.72
C LEU A 732 24.79 -8.59 -13.38
N LEU A 733 23.95 -9.40 -12.74
CA LEU A 733 23.46 -9.21 -11.37
C LEU A 733 23.37 -10.59 -10.72
N ASP A 734 23.94 -10.74 -9.52
CA ASP A 734 24.12 -12.06 -8.87
C ASP A 734 22.85 -12.59 -8.15
N TYR A 735 21.78 -11.81 -8.15
CA TYR A 735 20.53 -12.18 -7.51
C TYR A 735 19.33 -11.71 -8.31
N ASP A 736 18.21 -12.38 -8.08
CA ASP A 736 16.94 -12.13 -8.75
C ASP A 736 15.89 -11.86 -7.68
N ASP A 737 15.65 -10.56 -7.41
CA ASP A 737 14.64 -10.12 -6.46
C ASP A 737 13.27 -10.04 -7.16
N GLU A 738 12.25 -10.60 -6.50
CA GLU A 738 10.87 -10.53 -6.91
C GLU A 738 10.23 -9.23 -6.38
N VAL A 739 9.45 -8.60 -7.25
CA VAL A 739 8.61 -7.46 -6.91
C VAL A 739 7.18 -7.84 -7.28
N VAL A 740 6.34 -8.03 -6.26
CA VAL A 740 4.90 -8.16 -6.45
C VAL A 740 4.29 -6.78 -6.22
N GLN A 741 3.64 -6.23 -7.25
CA GLN A 741 3.08 -4.88 -7.20
C GLN A 741 1.62 -4.88 -7.68
N ASP A 742 0.73 -4.28 -6.88
CA ASP A 742 -0.65 -3.95 -7.25
C ASP A 742 -0.90 -2.45 -6.99
N GLY A 743 -0.61 -1.63 -8.01
CA GLY A 743 -0.60 -0.18 -7.87
C GLY A 743 0.48 0.31 -6.90
N ASP A 744 0.06 0.77 -5.72
CA ASP A 744 0.93 1.39 -4.71
C ASP A 744 1.32 0.41 -3.59
N GLU A 745 0.69 -0.77 -3.56
CA GLU A 745 1.08 -1.88 -2.67
C GLU A 745 2.18 -2.68 -3.35
N LYS A 746 3.36 -2.71 -2.72
CA LYS A 746 4.57 -3.37 -3.23
C LYS A 746 5.10 -4.33 -2.17
N THR A 747 5.49 -5.53 -2.60
CA THR A 747 6.23 -6.49 -1.77
C THR A 747 7.54 -6.85 -2.46
N PHE A 748 8.64 -6.65 -1.74
CA PHE A 748 9.99 -6.99 -2.15
C PHE A 748 10.46 -8.26 -1.43
N THR A 749 11.01 -9.22 -2.16
CA THR A 749 11.65 -10.40 -1.58
C THR A 749 12.63 -11.03 -2.57
N GLY A 750 13.63 -11.76 -2.09
CA GLY A 750 14.61 -12.43 -2.95
C GLY A 750 14.99 -13.81 -2.44
N LYS A 751 15.53 -14.65 -3.33
CA LYS A 751 16.01 -15.99 -2.95
C LYS A 751 17.23 -15.94 -2.03
N LYS A 752 18.17 -15.03 -2.31
CA LYS A 752 19.37 -14.85 -1.48
C LYS A 752 19.06 -14.10 -0.19
N ILE A 753 18.23 -13.08 -0.27
CA ILE A 753 17.81 -12.27 0.88
C ILE A 753 16.29 -12.16 0.87
N PRO A 754 15.60 -13.02 1.64
CA PRO A 754 14.15 -13.01 1.71
C PRO A 754 13.64 -11.83 2.56
N ALA A 755 12.40 -11.39 2.36
CA ALA A 755 11.80 -10.26 3.09
C ALA A 755 11.95 -10.39 4.62
N GLN A 756 11.84 -11.61 5.15
CA GLN A 756 11.98 -11.93 6.58
C GLN A 756 13.32 -11.49 7.18
N ALA A 757 14.36 -11.25 6.36
CA ALA A 757 15.62 -10.67 6.82
C ALA A 757 15.42 -9.31 7.52
N LEU A 758 14.41 -8.52 7.11
CA LEU A 758 14.05 -7.24 7.74
C LEU A 758 13.52 -7.39 9.18
N ALA A 759 13.06 -8.58 9.57
CA ALA A 759 12.71 -8.87 10.97
C ALA A 759 13.94 -9.24 11.82
N VAL A 760 15.10 -9.47 11.19
CA VAL A 760 16.31 -9.95 11.84
C VAL A 760 17.37 -8.87 11.96
N GLY A 761 17.79 -8.28 10.84
CA GLY A 761 18.93 -7.36 10.79
C GLY A 761 18.75 -6.28 9.73
N ARG A 762 19.63 -5.28 9.75
CA ARG A 762 19.57 -4.13 8.87
C ARG A 762 19.87 -4.56 7.43
N CYS A 763 18.89 -4.48 6.54
CA CYS A 763 19.05 -4.86 5.13
C CYS A 763 19.46 -3.65 4.30
N VAL A 764 20.55 -3.78 3.52
CA VAL A 764 21.04 -2.67 2.69
C VAL A 764 21.45 -3.13 1.29
N VAL A 765 21.34 -2.22 0.33
CA VAL A 765 22.02 -2.28 -0.96
C VAL A 765 23.37 -1.59 -0.79
N ASN A 766 24.42 -2.25 -1.27
CA ASN A 766 25.78 -1.74 -1.30
C ASN A 766 26.20 -1.59 -2.76
N PHE A 767 26.38 -0.34 -3.21
CA PHE A 767 26.94 -0.07 -4.53
C PHE A 767 28.46 -0.23 -4.49
N THR A 768 28.99 -1.02 -5.42
CA THR A 768 30.39 -1.46 -5.50
C THR A 768 30.99 -1.05 -6.85
N ASP A 769 32.29 -0.73 -6.86
CA ASP A 769 33.00 -0.32 -8.08
C ASP A 769 33.21 -1.50 -9.06
N THR A 770 33.29 -2.71 -8.52
CA THR A 770 33.50 -3.95 -9.27
C THR A 770 32.45 -4.99 -8.91
N TYR A 771 32.17 -5.92 -9.82
CA TYR A 771 31.27 -7.04 -9.54
C TYR A 771 31.66 -7.79 -8.27
N MET A 772 30.69 -7.99 -7.38
CA MET A 772 30.80 -8.79 -6.17
C MET A 772 29.51 -9.58 -5.99
N ASP A 773 29.64 -10.84 -5.58
CA ASP A 773 28.48 -11.67 -5.27
C ASP A 773 27.78 -11.15 -4.00
N THR A 774 26.46 -11.26 -3.99
CA THR A 774 25.60 -11.10 -2.83
C THR A 774 25.61 -12.39 -2.01
N PRO A 775 25.97 -12.33 -0.71
CA PRO A 775 25.86 -13.47 0.18
C PRO A 775 24.40 -13.90 0.37
N THR A 776 24.16 -15.21 0.41
CA THR A 776 22.86 -15.75 0.83
C THR A 776 22.71 -15.60 2.34
N PHE A 777 21.57 -15.07 2.78
CA PHE A 777 21.25 -14.92 4.20
C PHE A 777 20.55 -16.15 4.76
N ASP A 778 21.10 -16.72 5.83
CA ASP A 778 20.49 -17.84 6.55
C ASP A 778 19.60 -17.34 7.70
N LEU A 779 18.30 -17.58 7.60
CA LEU A 779 17.31 -17.25 8.62
C LEU A 779 17.29 -18.24 9.79
N THR A 780 17.84 -19.45 9.62
CA THR A 780 17.70 -20.57 10.56
C THR A 780 18.10 -20.21 12.00
N PRO A 781 19.21 -19.49 12.28
CA PRO A 781 19.62 -19.15 13.65
C PRO A 781 18.63 -18.24 14.39
N TYR A 782 17.79 -17.53 13.65
CA TYR A 782 16.86 -16.52 14.18
C TYR A 782 15.45 -17.07 14.35
N ARG A 783 15.18 -18.30 13.89
CA ARG A 783 13.91 -18.97 14.12
C ARG A 783 13.87 -19.57 15.52
N GLN A 784 12.96 -19.06 16.35
CA GLN A 784 12.80 -19.48 17.75
C GLN A 784 11.32 -19.57 18.08
N ASN A 785 10.88 -20.60 18.80
CA ASN A 785 9.49 -20.74 19.28
C ASN A 785 8.41 -20.52 18.19
N GLY A 786 8.67 -20.97 16.96
CA GLY A 786 7.75 -20.81 15.82
C GLY A 786 7.66 -19.40 15.25
N GLY A 787 8.55 -18.47 15.66
CA GLY A 787 8.67 -17.13 15.10
C GLY A 787 10.11 -16.75 14.77
N ILE A 788 10.34 -15.47 14.48
CA ILE A 788 11.63 -14.88 14.13
C ILE A 788 12.02 -13.88 15.21
N ARG A 789 13.22 -14.01 15.76
CA ARG A 789 13.80 -13.06 16.72
C ARG A 789 14.83 -12.16 16.05
N SER A 790 14.78 -10.86 16.34
CA SER A 790 15.78 -9.92 15.84
C SER A 790 17.19 -10.24 16.38
N ALA A 791 18.23 -9.87 15.63
CA ALA A 791 19.61 -10.16 16.00
C ALA A 791 20.02 -9.51 17.34
N ASN A 792 19.46 -8.32 17.66
CA ASN A 792 19.65 -7.65 18.95
C ASN A 792 18.73 -8.17 20.08
N GLY A 793 17.85 -9.15 19.79
CA GLY A 793 16.95 -9.80 20.75
C GLY A 793 15.79 -8.95 21.28
N GLN A 794 15.64 -7.70 20.85
CA GLN A 794 14.57 -6.81 21.32
C GLN A 794 13.21 -7.07 20.68
N LEU A 795 13.17 -7.69 19.50
CA LEU A 795 11.94 -7.95 18.75
C LEU A 795 11.75 -9.44 18.50
N PHE A 796 10.49 -9.87 18.53
CA PHE A 796 10.09 -11.22 18.15
C PHE A 796 8.80 -11.16 17.34
N TRP A 797 8.75 -11.84 16.19
CA TRP A 797 7.61 -11.90 15.28
C TRP A 797 7.15 -13.34 15.09
N LYS A 798 5.91 -13.66 15.45
CA LYS A 798 5.26 -14.92 15.11
C LYS A 798 4.39 -14.70 13.87
N GLU A 799 4.78 -15.29 12.75
CA GLU A 799 4.05 -15.18 11.49
C GLU A 799 2.69 -15.89 11.59
N GLY A 800 1.72 -15.38 10.85
CA GLY A 800 0.35 -15.90 10.85
C GLY A 800 0.22 -17.19 10.06
N GLN A 801 -0.64 -18.10 10.49
CA GLN A 801 -1.04 -19.28 9.71
C GLN A 801 -2.03 -18.91 8.59
N ASN A 802 -2.57 -17.69 8.62
CA ASN A 802 -3.48 -17.16 7.62
C ASN A 802 -3.38 -15.62 7.56
N LYS A 803 -4.15 -14.99 6.67
CA LYS A 803 -4.11 -13.53 6.41
C LYS A 803 -4.52 -12.65 7.60
N MET A 804 -5.22 -13.17 8.60
CA MET A 804 -5.69 -12.43 9.77
C MET A 804 -5.16 -13.09 11.06
N ASP A 805 -3.85 -13.23 11.11
CA ASP A 805 -3.12 -13.91 12.17
C ASP A 805 -1.70 -13.33 12.29
N GLY A 806 -0.97 -13.75 13.31
CA GLY A 806 0.38 -13.30 13.59
C GLY A 806 0.43 -12.12 14.56
N TYR A 807 1.57 -11.98 15.23
CA TYR A 807 1.84 -10.88 16.16
C TYR A 807 3.34 -10.66 16.28
N PHE A 808 3.72 -9.49 16.78
CA PHE A 808 5.08 -9.26 17.24
C PHE A 808 5.11 -8.70 18.66
N THR A 809 6.29 -8.78 19.28
CA THR A 809 6.54 -8.22 20.60
C THR A 809 7.75 -7.30 20.59
N ILE A 810 7.76 -6.33 21.51
CA ILE A 810 8.89 -5.44 21.79
C ILE A 810 9.33 -5.70 23.22
N ASN A 811 10.64 -5.91 23.41
CA ASN A 811 11.29 -6.08 24.69
C ASN A 811 12.49 -5.11 24.81
N ALA A 812 12.22 -3.81 24.76
CA ALA A 812 13.22 -2.76 25.03
C ALA A 812 13.15 -2.32 26.50
N ALA A 813 14.21 -1.74 27.06
CA ALA A 813 14.26 -1.37 28.48
C ALA A 813 13.11 -0.41 28.87
N ALA A 814 12.86 0.60 28.05
CA ALA A 814 11.86 1.63 28.30
C ALA A 814 10.48 1.37 27.64
N THR A 815 10.38 0.37 26.75
CA THR A 815 9.12 0.04 26.07
C THR A 815 8.96 -1.48 25.90
N LYS A 816 7.83 -2.00 26.36
CA LYS A 816 7.36 -3.37 26.10
C LYS A 816 6.07 -3.30 25.28
N ALA A 817 5.89 -4.23 24.34
CA ALA A 817 4.64 -4.29 23.60
C ALA A 817 4.29 -5.69 23.10
N VAL A 818 2.99 -5.92 22.89
CA VAL A 818 2.44 -7.02 22.09
C VAL A 818 1.48 -6.41 21.07
N VAL A 819 1.69 -6.69 19.79
CA VAL A 819 0.91 -6.11 18.70
C VAL A 819 0.47 -7.22 17.75
N GLY A 820 -0.84 -7.38 17.57
CA GLY A 820 -1.43 -8.33 16.63
C GLY A 820 -2.39 -9.33 17.24
N PHE A 821 -2.51 -10.50 16.61
CA PHE A 821 -3.40 -11.59 16.99
C PHE A 821 -2.76 -12.50 18.04
N ALA A 822 -2.62 -11.97 19.27
CA ALA A 822 -1.92 -12.64 20.37
C ALA A 822 -2.85 -13.14 21.49
N LYS A 823 -4.14 -13.37 21.20
CA LYS A 823 -5.10 -13.83 22.19
C LYS A 823 -4.67 -15.14 22.85
N GLY A 824 -4.62 -15.17 24.17
CA GLY A 824 -4.26 -16.36 24.96
C GLY A 824 -2.76 -16.62 25.06
N GLU A 825 -1.93 -15.81 24.41
CA GLU A 825 -0.48 -15.89 24.55
C GLU A 825 -0.04 -15.27 25.89
N THR A 826 1.06 -15.77 26.45
CA THR A 826 1.72 -15.18 27.62
C THR A 826 3.08 -14.63 27.22
N CYS A 827 3.14 -13.32 27.01
CA CYS A 827 4.32 -12.64 26.51
C CYS A 827 5.16 -12.11 27.67
N VAL A 828 6.23 -12.83 28.05
CA VAL A 828 7.19 -12.40 29.08
C VAL A 828 8.27 -11.52 28.46
N LEU A 829 8.27 -10.23 28.79
CA LEU A 829 9.08 -9.18 28.16
C LEU A 829 10.01 -8.52 29.20
N GLY A 830 10.81 -9.34 29.88
CA GLY A 830 11.67 -8.89 30.98
C GLY A 830 10.85 -8.59 32.23
N ASP A 831 10.78 -7.32 32.63
CA ASP A 831 10.10 -6.89 33.86
C ASP A 831 8.58 -6.74 33.73
N VAL A 832 8.03 -7.02 32.55
CA VAL A 832 6.59 -6.96 32.26
C VAL A 832 6.14 -8.24 31.56
N THR A 833 5.02 -8.78 31.98
CA THR A 833 4.29 -9.84 31.28
C THR A 833 2.96 -9.28 30.78
N ILE A 834 2.65 -9.50 29.50
CA ILE A 834 1.39 -9.09 28.87
C ILE A 834 0.66 -10.36 28.41
N GLN A 835 -0.60 -10.50 28.83
CA GLN A 835 -1.47 -11.63 28.46
C GLN A 835 -2.73 -11.08 27.78
N PRO A 836 -2.74 -10.98 26.43
CA PRO A 836 -3.88 -10.47 25.69
C PRO A 836 -5.08 -11.43 25.72
N GLU A 837 -6.27 -10.87 25.94
CA GLU A 837 -7.54 -11.61 25.86
C GLU A 837 -8.40 -11.21 24.64
N SER A 838 -8.17 -10.00 24.10
CA SER A 838 -8.77 -9.57 22.84
C SER A 838 -8.18 -10.30 21.65
N ARG A 839 -9.00 -10.52 20.60
CA ARG A 839 -8.58 -11.19 19.35
C ARG A 839 -7.37 -10.51 18.71
N TYR A 840 -7.37 -9.18 18.71
CA TYR A 840 -6.35 -8.35 18.07
C TYR A 840 -6.17 -7.07 18.90
N GLY A 841 -4.95 -6.53 18.92
CA GLY A 841 -4.68 -5.22 19.48
C GLY A 841 -3.19 -4.91 19.57
N ALA A 842 -2.88 -3.63 19.78
CA ALA A 842 -1.58 -3.11 20.16
C ALA A 842 -1.64 -2.72 21.64
N ILE A 843 -0.89 -3.44 22.47
CA ILE A 843 -0.77 -3.19 23.91
C ILE A 843 0.67 -2.79 24.19
N TYR A 844 0.88 -1.51 24.51
CA TYR A 844 2.18 -0.92 24.85
C TYR A 844 2.24 -0.63 26.35
N VAL A 845 3.42 -0.83 26.92
CA VAL A 845 3.80 -0.42 28.28
C VAL A 845 5.12 0.36 28.15
N SER A 846 5.09 1.68 28.30
CA SER A 846 6.25 2.55 28.05
C SER A 846 6.52 3.50 29.21
N ALA A 847 7.80 3.68 29.56
CA ALA A 847 8.22 4.69 30.52
C ALA A 847 7.85 6.09 30.02
N GLN A 848 7.25 6.91 30.90
CA GLN A 848 6.75 8.22 30.51
C GLN A 848 7.88 9.24 30.37
N GLU A 849 8.92 9.15 31.19
CA GLU A 849 10.06 10.07 31.22
C GLU A 849 11.05 9.80 30.08
N LYS A 850 11.66 10.87 29.53
CA LYS A 850 12.54 10.81 28.35
C LYS A 850 13.87 10.09 28.61
N ASP A 851 14.30 10.00 29.86
CA ASP A 851 15.62 9.50 30.28
C ASP A 851 15.54 8.28 31.23
N LYS A 852 14.36 7.66 31.37
CA LYS A 852 14.13 6.50 32.24
C LYS A 852 13.68 5.27 31.46
N ASP A 853 13.86 4.12 32.09
CA ASP A 853 13.32 2.84 31.67
C ASP A 853 12.19 2.37 32.61
N ILE A 854 11.53 1.26 32.28
CA ILE A 854 10.40 0.76 33.09
C ILE A 854 10.85 0.36 34.51
N ALA A 855 12.10 -0.06 34.66
CA ALA A 855 12.67 -0.45 35.94
C ALA A 855 12.85 0.76 36.89
N THR A 856 13.03 1.97 36.36
CA THR A 856 13.37 3.17 37.14
C THR A 856 12.38 4.34 37.01
N ALA A 857 11.46 4.30 36.05
CA ALA A 857 10.46 5.33 35.83
C ALA A 857 9.52 5.48 37.05
N GLY A 858 9.15 6.72 37.38
CA GLY A 858 8.09 6.99 38.36
C GLY A 858 6.70 6.78 37.76
N LYS A 859 6.59 6.91 36.43
CA LYS A 859 5.35 6.76 35.67
C LYS A 859 5.52 5.89 34.43
N VAL A 860 4.57 5.01 34.19
CA VAL A 860 4.50 4.16 33.00
C VAL A 860 3.13 4.34 32.33
N LEU A 861 3.13 4.60 31.03
CA LEU A 861 1.94 4.70 30.20
C LEU A 861 1.62 3.34 29.60
N VAL A 862 0.37 2.89 29.78
CA VAL A 862 -0.20 1.78 29.03
C VAL A 862 -1.11 2.33 27.93
N THR A 863 -0.84 1.94 26.69
CA THR A 863 -1.67 2.27 25.52
C THR A 863 -2.21 1.00 24.90
N ALA A 864 -3.53 0.90 24.74
CA ALA A 864 -4.21 -0.31 24.31
C ALA A 864 -5.24 0.00 23.20
N ILE A 865 -4.90 -0.30 21.96
CA ILE A 865 -5.70 0.06 20.77
C ILE A 865 -5.93 -1.15 19.87
N ALA A 866 -7.16 -1.35 19.42
CA ALA A 866 -7.53 -2.41 18.48
C ALA A 866 -8.24 -1.82 17.25
N ARG A 867 -9.33 -2.45 16.81
CA ARG A 867 -10.11 -1.99 15.66
C ARG A 867 -10.92 -0.74 16.02
N ALA A 868 -11.29 0.02 15.00
CA ALA A 868 -12.30 1.06 15.08
C ALA A 868 -13.27 0.94 13.91
N ARG A 869 -14.48 1.41 14.11
CA ARG A 869 -15.56 1.43 13.11
C ARG A 869 -16.40 2.67 13.30
N ASN A 870 -16.99 3.19 12.22
CA ASN A 870 -18.05 4.17 12.37
C ASN A 870 -19.28 3.53 13.01
N THR A 871 -20.11 4.31 13.70
CA THR A 871 -21.41 3.84 14.20
C THR A 871 -22.27 3.37 13.03
N GLY A 872 -22.78 2.13 13.13
CA GLY A 872 -23.53 1.48 12.05
C GLY A 872 -22.69 1.01 10.86
N MET A 873 -21.36 1.01 10.97
CA MET A 873 -20.49 0.40 9.97
C MET A 873 -20.56 -1.13 10.06
N GLN A 874 -20.78 -1.78 8.93
CA GLN A 874 -20.94 -3.22 8.84
C GLN A 874 -19.85 -3.80 7.92
N ILE A 875 -19.06 -4.72 8.47
CA ILE A 875 -18.10 -5.51 7.71
C ILE A 875 -18.49 -6.97 7.87
N ALA A 876 -19.06 -7.53 6.81
CA ALA A 876 -19.39 -8.94 6.74
C ALA A 876 -18.13 -9.76 6.47
N SER A 877 -18.00 -10.91 7.15
CA SER A 877 -16.95 -11.89 6.86
C SER A 877 -15.52 -11.32 6.90
N ASP A 878 -15.28 -10.29 7.72
CA ASP A 878 -14.02 -9.53 7.86
C ASP A 878 -13.43 -9.02 6.52
N SER A 879 -14.20 -9.02 5.43
CA SER A 879 -13.66 -8.80 4.07
C SER A 879 -14.63 -8.08 3.13
N ILE A 880 -15.85 -7.76 3.58
CA ILE A 880 -16.85 -7.05 2.77
C ILE A 880 -17.43 -5.91 3.59
N LEU A 881 -17.10 -4.67 3.22
CA LEU A 881 -17.77 -3.48 3.74
C LEU A 881 -19.14 -3.36 3.07
N SER A 882 -20.23 -3.60 3.80
CA SER A 882 -21.60 -3.48 3.31
C SER A 882 -22.23 -2.13 3.63
N ALA A 883 -21.84 -1.52 4.76
CA ALA A 883 -22.27 -0.20 5.16
C ALA A 883 -21.10 0.58 5.79
N PRO A 884 -20.78 1.80 5.31
CA PRO A 884 -19.66 2.59 5.84
C PRO A 884 -19.91 3.19 7.24
N GLY A 885 -21.15 3.15 7.73
CA GLY A 885 -21.55 3.81 8.98
C GLY A 885 -21.42 5.34 8.91
N LYS A 886 -21.60 5.99 10.06
CA LYS A 886 -21.38 7.44 10.26
C LYS A 886 -20.75 7.71 11.62
N ALA A 887 -20.31 8.95 11.84
CA ALA A 887 -19.90 9.42 13.16
C ALA A 887 -20.97 9.10 14.24
N PRO A 888 -20.57 8.86 15.50
CA PRO A 888 -19.20 8.87 15.99
C PRO A 888 -18.44 7.56 15.68
N ILE A 889 -17.11 7.58 15.90
CA ILE A 889 -16.26 6.39 15.83
C ILE A 889 -16.45 5.55 17.11
N LEU A 890 -16.53 4.24 16.93
CA LEU A 890 -16.53 3.22 17.97
C LEU A 890 -15.17 2.50 17.99
N MET A 891 -14.65 2.24 19.19
CA MET A 891 -13.40 1.52 19.43
C MET A 891 -13.69 0.13 19.97
N GLU A 892 -13.01 -0.86 19.40
CA GLU A 892 -13.00 -2.20 19.95
C GLU A 892 -12.28 -2.22 21.31
N PRO A 893 -12.90 -2.80 22.35
CA PRO A 893 -12.27 -2.99 23.63
C PRO A 893 -11.02 -3.86 23.56
N VAL A 894 -9.93 -3.36 24.15
CA VAL A 894 -8.76 -4.19 24.44
C VAL A 894 -8.88 -4.71 25.87
N LYS A 895 -8.77 -6.03 26.02
CA LYS A 895 -8.69 -6.71 27.30
C LYS A 895 -7.35 -7.44 27.41
N ALA A 896 -6.66 -7.22 28.52
CA ALA A 896 -5.40 -7.89 28.81
C ALA A 896 -5.09 -7.86 30.32
N ARG A 897 -4.39 -8.89 30.78
CA ARG A 897 -3.73 -8.87 32.07
C ARG A 897 -2.28 -8.40 31.90
N ILE A 898 -1.87 -7.44 32.71
CA ILE A 898 -0.52 -6.89 32.73
C ILE A 898 0.06 -7.14 34.12
N THR A 899 1.23 -7.79 34.15
CA THR A 899 1.98 -8.03 35.39
C THR A 899 3.32 -7.32 35.29
N MET A 900 3.63 -6.53 36.32
CA MET A 900 4.90 -5.81 36.42
C MET A 900 5.71 -6.33 37.61
N LYS A 901 7.03 -6.41 37.43
CA LYS A 901 7.95 -6.83 38.50
C LYS A 901 7.97 -5.85 39.67
N ARG A 902 7.91 -4.54 39.38
CA ARG A 902 7.64 -3.51 40.39
C ARG A 902 6.16 -3.45 40.62
N THR A 903 5.72 -3.50 41.88
CA THR A 903 4.30 -3.37 42.23
C THR A 903 3.86 -1.93 41.99
N PRO A 904 2.90 -1.68 41.08
CA PRO A 904 2.32 -0.35 40.94
C PRO A 904 1.64 0.10 42.23
N SER A 905 1.81 1.36 42.61
CA SER A 905 1.05 1.96 43.71
C SER A 905 -0.35 2.38 43.26
N LYS A 906 -0.50 2.75 41.99
CA LYS A 906 -1.79 3.09 41.38
C LYS A 906 -1.80 2.83 39.89
N VAL A 907 -2.97 2.43 39.37
CA VAL A 907 -3.26 2.37 37.94
C VAL A 907 -4.49 3.24 37.66
N GLN A 908 -4.27 4.40 37.07
CA GLN A 908 -5.25 5.46 36.86
C GLN A 908 -5.83 5.39 35.44
N LEU A 909 -7.15 5.49 35.31
CA LEU A 909 -7.79 5.64 33.99
C LEU A 909 -7.53 7.05 33.45
N LEU A 910 -7.24 7.15 32.15
CA LEU A 910 -7.14 8.41 31.43
C LEU A 910 -8.30 8.53 30.43
N ASP A 911 -8.68 9.74 30.06
CA ASP A 911 -9.64 9.98 28.97
C ASP A 911 -8.97 9.84 27.58
N HIS A 912 -9.74 10.08 26.52
CA HIS A 912 -9.25 9.98 25.13
C HIS A 912 -8.22 11.05 24.73
N ASP A 913 -8.02 12.08 25.55
CA ASP A 913 -6.98 13.10 25.41
C ASP A 913 -5.76 12.85 26.31
N GLY A 914 -5.79 11.75 27.09
CA GLY A 914 -4.75 11.38 28.03
C GLY A 914 -4.77 12.17 29.34
N VAL A 915 -5.87 12.84 29.68
CA VAL A 915 -6.06 13.52 30.96
C VAL A 915 -6.62 12.55 31.98
N THR A 916 -6.30 12.72 33.27
CA THR A 916 -6.80 11.84 34.33
C THR A 916 -8.34 11.84 34.36
N ALA A 917 -8.93 10.66 34.18
CA ALA A 917 -10.37 10.43 34.28
C ALA A 917 -10.75 9.95 35.70
N SER A 918 -12.04 9.81 35.98
CA SER A 918 -12.49 9.20 37.24
C SER A 918 -12.26 7.67 37.22
N GLY A 919 -11.79 7.13 38.34
CA GLY A 919 -11.62 5.68 38.54
C GLY A 919 -10.17 5.20 38.45
N SER A 920 -9.89 4.05 39.05
CA SER A 920 -8.59 3.39 39.05
C SER A 920 -8.78 1.89 39.05
N LEU A 921 -7.78 1.16 38.55
CA LEU A 921 -7.79 -0.30 38.55
C LEU A 921 -7.19 -0.86 39.84
N PRO A 922 -7.74 -1.94 40.39
CA PRO A 922 -7.10 -2.65 41.50
C PRO A 922 -5.79 -3.29 41.04
N VAL A 923 -4.81 -3.31 41.95
CA VAL A 923 -3.51 -3.96 41.73
C VAL A 923 -3.39 -5.12 42.70
N GLU A 924 -3.20 -6.32 42.16
CA GLU A 924 -3.04 -7.55 42.93
C GLU A 924 -1.68 -8.18 42.61
N LYS A 925 -0.77 -8.21 43.59
CA LYS A 925 0.58 -8.81 43.45
C LYS A 925 1.32 -8.30 42.19
N GLY A 926 1.29 -6.98 41.96
CA GLY A 926 1.91 -6.35 40.79
C GLY A 926 1.17 -6.56 39.46
N SER A 927 -0.02 -7.17 39.49
CA SER A 927 -0.86 -7.39 38.30
C SER A 927 -2.12 -6.55 38.32
N PHE A 928 -2.59 -6.15 37.14
CA PHE A 928 -3.88 -5.49 36.93
C PHE A 928 -4.48 -5.89 35.58
N GLU A 929 -5.79 -5.72 35.43
CA GLU A 929 -6.52 -6.06 34.20
C GLU A 929 -7.13 -4.82 33.57
N ILE A 930 -6.72 -4.54 32.33
CA ILE A 930 -7.39 -3.57 31.48
C ILE A 930 -8.56 -4.24 30.78
N ASP A 931 -9.70 -3.56 30.73
CA ASP A 931 -10.89 -4.00 30.00
C ASP A 931 -11.58 -2.77 29.42
N GLY A 932 -11.28 -2.45 28.15
CA GLY A 932 -11.85 -1.27 27.48
C GLY A 932 -13.39 -1.27 27.43
N ALA A 933 -14.06 -2.41 27.60
CA ALA A 933 -15.52 -2.46 27.62
C ALA A 933 -16.06 -1.90 28.94
N ARG A 934 -15.34 -2.13 30.05
CA ARG A 934 -15.59 -1.52 31.37
C ARG A 934 -15.06 -0.10 31.44
N ASP A 935 -13.81 0.09 31.02
CA ASP A 935 -13.01 1.29 31.29
C ASP A 935 -13.32 2.44 30.33
N LYS A 936 -13.83 2.13 29.13
CA LYS A 936 -14.18 3.10 28.07
C LYS A 936 -13.00 4.03 27.71
N THR A 937 -11.77 3.51 27.74
CA THR A 937 -10.54 4.22 27.38
C THR A 937 -9.51 3.29 26.75
N CYS A 938 -8.54 3.87 26.03
CA CYS A 938 -7.35 3.20 25.50
C CYS A 938 -6.05 3.57 26.26
N TYR A 939 -6.11 4.40 27.29
CA TYR A 939 -4.92 4.88 28.01
C TYR A 939 -5.04 4.72 29.53
N TYR A 940 -3.95 4.26 30.13
CA TYR A 940 -3.84 4.06 31.58
C TYR A 940 -2.49 4.55 32.09
N LEU A 941 -2.46 5.25 33.22
CA LEU A 941 -1.24 5.70 33.86
C LEU A 941 -0.94 4.83 35.08
N VAL A 942 0.23 4.21 35.08
CA VAL A 942 0.76 3.41 36.17
C VAL A 942 1.77 4.25 36.94
N THR A 943 1.61 4.39 38.26
CA THR A 943 2.57 5.08 39.13
C THR A 943 3.22 4.11 40.10
N PHE A 944 4.42 4.46 40.53
CA PHE A 944 5.18 3.75 41.56
C PHE A 944 5.55 4.71 42.68
N ASP A 945 5.68 4.17 43.89
CA ASP A 945 6.16 4.91 45.07
C ASP A 945 7.69 4.99 45.12
#